data_AF-A0A285K9H8-F1
#
_entry.id   AF-A0A285K9H8-F1
#
_cell.length_a   1.000
_cell.length_b   1.000
_cell.length_c   1.000
_cell.angle_alpha   90.00
_cell.angle_beta   90.00
_cell.angle_gamma   90.00
#
_symmetry.space_group_name_H-M   'P 1'
#
loop_
_entity.id
_entity.type
_entity.pdbx_description
1 polymer ?
#
loop_
_entity_poly.entity_id
_entity_poly.type
_entity_poly.pdbx_seq_one_letter_code
_entity_poly.pdbx_strand_id
1 'polypeptide(L)'
;MTMVGLLGRQREGETLDRLVATVRSGSSSVLVLRGEAGIGKTALLRHLHDTAGGVRVARAAGVESEMELAFGGLHQLCAPFLDRLDRLPAPQRDALATAFGLAAGTPPDRFLVGLAVLSLLAEVSAERPLICLVDDAQWLDRVSAQTLTFVARRLLAEPIGLVLAVRSHSADASTDKELSVLPQLEVGRLSDADARALLDSVMGRMDRRVRDRIVAESQGNPLALLELPRGLTPAELAGGFGRPDARPLAGQIEQSFLRRVGALPPETQRLLLIAAAEPVGDVTLLTRAAERLGVDVSAASAAEAAGLITLGTRVRFHHPLVRSAAYRAAEPRDRQAVHRALAEATDPGSDPDRRAWHRAHATVGADEDVAAELERSAGRAQARGGVAAAAAFLARSAELSPDAVRRGERALAAARATYRAGGFDAALELLDAAELSPLDDRGLASSHLLRGQIVFASRSAGAALPLLLEAARRLEPIDPGLARETYRDALYASFTAGRLPTGAQVADVARAALAAPPGPAAEPPLLLDGGATIVTEGYAAGVPMLRDGLSQLGVSELSGEAALGWLPFACRMAHNVWEFDSWSVLSARLVDMAREVGALSVLPSALLLRLSNRVFAGEFGAAESLVAESAAIGEATGSRFFAQYGALVLEPWRGREEATREVVDAITRDRALRGEGKVLTATQWAEAVLYNGLGRYEQAYAAAERGAGNPQELGLSTWSTAELVEAAARSGRPDRAAAAAGRLDELARAAGTDWALGTSACARAQISEGTAAEQLYREAIERLGRTEVRVLLARARLLYGEWLRREGRRVDAREQLSGAFEALSRMGAEAFAERARRELQATGETVRPRAVAPVASVLTAQEAQIARLAGAGLTNPEIGAQLFLSPHTVEWHLRKVFAKLGIASRKQIRASLPEGMAATA
;
A
#
# COMPACT_ATOMS: atom_id res chain seq x y z
N MET A 1 -29.81 35.88 16.37
CA MET A 1 -28.90 36.60 15.46
C MET A 1 -29.14 36.06 14.06
N THR A 2 -29.51 36.94 13.13
CA THR A 2 -29.80 36.65 11.71
C THR A 2 -28.59 36.06 11.01
N MET A 3 -28.79 35.02 10.18
CA MET A 3 -27.73 34.36 9.40
C MET A 3 -27.04 35.38 8.48
N VAL A 4 -25.84 35.82 8.86
CA VAL A 4 -24.95 36.56 7.98
C VAL A 4 -24.42 35.55 6.96
N GLY A 5 -24.73 35.75 5.67
CA GLY A 5 -24.23 34.91 4.58
C GLY A 5 -22.70 34.94 4.47
N LEU A 6 -22.12 33.94 3.80
CA LEU A 6 -20.68 33.89 3.49
C LEU A 6 -20.30 35.08 2.59
N LEU A 7 -19.53 36.03 3.12
CA LEU A 7 -19.06 37.21 2.40
C LEU A 7 -17.76 36.91 1.64
N GLY A 8 -17.67 37.34 0.37
CA GLY A 8 -16.47 37.20 -0.47
C GLY A 8 -16.05 35.76 -0.80
N ARG A 9 -16.99 34.81 -0.71
CA ARG A 9 -16.76 33.36 -0.91
C ARG A 9 -17.69 32.76 -1.95
N GLN A 10 -18.11 33.54 -2.94
CA GLN A 10 -19.08 33.10 -3.95
C GLN A 10 -18.51 31.94 -4.79
N ARG A 11 -17.23 32.00 -5.19
CA ARG A 11 -16.59 30.95 -6.00
C ARG A 11 -16.45 29.64 -5.25
N GLU A 12 -16.03 29.72 -3.99
CA GLU A 12 -15.92 28.56 -3.10
C GLU A 12 -17.31 27.98 -2.79
N GLY A 13 -18.29 28.84 -2.49
CA GLY A 13 -19.69 28.49 -2.29
C GLY A 13 -20.29 27.76 -3.49
N GLU A 14 -20.17 28.32 -4.69
CA GLU A 14 -20.62 27.68 -5.95
C GLU A 14 -19.99 26.30 -6.17
N THR A 15 -18.72 26.12 -5.78
CA THR A 15 -18.03 24.83 -5.90
C THR A 15 -18.60 23.80 -4.93
N LEU A 16 -18.90 24.23 -3.69
CA LEU A 16 -19.54 23.38 -2.69
C LEU A 16 -21.00 23.06 -3.05
N ASP A 17 -21.74 24.01 -3.59
CA ASP A 17 -23.11 23.79 -4.07
C ASP A 17 -23.15 22.81 -5.25
N ARG A 18 -22.18 22.91 -6.17
CA ARG A 18 -21.98 21.90 -7.24
C ARG A 18 -21.67 20.52 -6.68
N LEU A 19 -20.87 20.44 -5.61
CA LEU A 19 -20.59 19.18 -4.91
C LEU A 19 -21.89 18.57 -4.37
N VAL A 20 -22.72 19.35 -3.67
CA VAL A 20 -24.04 18.88 -3.17
C VAL A 20 -24.94 18.42 -4.31
N ALA A 21 -25.01 19.18 -5.40
CA ALA A 21 -25.80 18.81 -6.57
C ALA A 21 -25.33 17.49 -7.21
N THR A 22 -24.02 17.30 -7.32
CA THR A 22 -23.40 16.08 -7.83
C THR A 22 -23.78 14.87 -6.98
N VAL A 23 -23.67 14.99 -5.66
CA VAL A 23 -24.03 13.95 -4.69
C VAL A 23 -25.52 13.61 -4.75
N ARG A 24 -26.39 14.63 -4.84
CA ARG A 24 -27.84 14.43 -5.02
C ARG A 24 -28.20 13.76 -6.35
N SER A 25 -27.39 13.97 -7.39
CA SER A 25 -27.61 13.36 -8.71
C SER A 25 -27.19 11.88 -8.79
N GLY A 26 -26.63 11.32 -7.72
CA GLY A 26 -26.21 9.91 -7.67
C GLY A 26 -24.72 9.68 -7.86
N SER A 27 -23.89 10.74 -7.95
CA SER A 27 -22.45 10.63 -8.23
C SER A 27 -21.61 11.00 -7.01
N SER A 28 -20.40 10.47 -6.92
CA SER A 28 -19.47 10.82 -5.86
C SER A 28 -18.80 12.18 -6.09
N SER A 29 -18.32 12.79 -5.01
CA SER A 29 -17.47 13.97 -5.10
C SER A 29 -16.53 14.08 -3.91
N VAL A 30 -15.25 14.37 -4.17
CA VAL A 30 -14.23 14.52 -3.15
C VAL A 30 -13.58 15.88 -3.29
N LEU A 31 -13.39 16.58 -2.18
CA LEU A 31 -12.74 17.88 -2.17
C LEU A 31 -11.90 18.11 -0.91
N VAL A 32 -10.65 18.55 -1.10
CA VAL A 32 -9.80 19.03 -0.01
C VAL A 32 -9.80 20.56 -0.02
N LEU A 33 -10.33 21.17 1.03
CA LEU A 33 -10.25 22.61 1.27
C LEU A 33 -8.89 22.92 1.90
N ARG A 34 -7.99 23.52 1.13
CA ARG A 34 -6.65 23.89 1.61
C ARG A 34 -6.57 25.39 1.78
N GLY A 35 -5.92 25.85 2.84
CA GLY A 35 -5.73 27.28 3.05
C GLY A 35 -5.09 27.61 4.40
N GLU A 36 -4.71 28.87 4.60
CA GLU A 36 -4.11 29.34 5.85
C GLU A 36 -5.03 29.11 7.07
N ALA A 37 -4.45 29.10 8.27
CA ALA A 37 -5.24 29.07 9.50
C ALA A 37 -6.14 30.32 9.57
N GLY A 38 -7.41 30.15 9.95
CA GLY A 38 -8.36 31.26 10.03
C GLY A 38 -8.93 31.77 8.70
N ILE A 39 -8.56 31.17 7.56
CA ILE A 39 -8.98 31.65 6.24
C ILE A 39 -10.49 31.46 5.95
N GLY A 40 -11.22 30.73 6.80
CA GLY A 40 -12.67 30.51 6.66
C GLY A 40 -13.10 29.09 6.25
N LYS A 41 -12.20 28.10 6.26
CA LYS A 41 -12.52 26.70 5.89
C LYS A 41 -13.68 26.09 6.71
N THR A 42 -13.66 26.23 8.03
CA THR A 42 -14.74 25.76 8.91
C THR A 42 -16.08 26.46 8.61
N ALA A 43 -16.05 27.74 8.20
CA ALA A 43 -17.26 28.45 7.81
C ALA A 43 -17.84 27.91 6.49
N LEU A 44 -16.98 27.53 5.54
CA LEU A 44 -17.37 26.84 4.30
C LEU A 44 -17.97 25.45 4.59
N LEU A 45 -17.38 24.67 5.50
CA LEU A 45 -17.95 23.38 5.93
C LEU A 45 -19.31 23.53 6.62
N ARG A 46 -19.50 24.60 7.40
CA ARG A 46 -20.80 24.90 8.04
C ARG A 46 -21.84 25.25 7.00
N HIS A 47 -21.50 26.12 6.05
CA HIS A 47 -22.40 26.46 4.95
C HIS A 47 -22.83 25.24 4.14
N LEU A 48 -21.88 24.36 3.80
CA LEU A 48 -22.18 23.10 3.12
C LEU A 48 -23.18 22.23 3.91
N HIS A 49 -23.06 22.17 5.24
CA HIS A 49 -24.02 21.45 6.07
C HIS A 49 -25.40 22.10 6.05
N ASP A 50 -25.47 23.42 6.09
CA ASP A 50 -26.73 24.17 6.12
C ASP A 50 -27.46 24.11 4.75
N THR A 51 -26.70 24.04 3.63
CA THR A 51 -27.26 23.93 2.27
C THR A 51 -27.56 22.49 1.84
N ALA A 52 -27.04 21.49 2.55
CA ALA A 52 -27.23 20.06 2.30
C ALA A 52 -28.62 19.52 2.70
N GLY A 53 -29.70 20.30 2.56
CA GLY A 53 -31.08 19.85 2.81
C GLY A 53 -31.42 18.54 2.07
N GLY A 54 -32.02 17.56 2.74
CA GLY A 54 -32.37 16.26 2.15
C GLY A 54 -31.19 15.29 1.95
N VAL A 55 -29.97 15.66 2.36
CA VAL A 55 -28.77 14.82 2.35
C VAL A 55 -28.37 14.52 3.80
N ARG A 56 -27.89 13.30 4.08
CA ARG A 56 -27.38 12.94 5.41
C ARG A 56 -25.96 13.49 5.57
N VAL A 57 -25.65 14.11 6.72
CA VAL A 57 -24.32 14.68 6.97
C VAL A 57 -23.66 13.99 8.17
N ALA A 58 -22.47 13.43 7.97
CA ALA A 58 -21.58 12.92 9.01
C ALA A 58 -20.41 13.89 9.23
N ARG A 59 -19.94 14.03 10.47
CA ARG A 59 -18.89 15.00 10.82
C ARG A 59 -17.80 14.35 11.67
N ALA A 60 -16.55 14.67 11.35
CA ALA A 60 -15.38 14.42 12.17
C ALA A 60 -14.48 15.67 12.24
N ALA A 61 -13.63 15.75 13.27
CA ALA A 61 -12.65 16.83 13.42
C ALA A 61 -11.32 16.25 13.91
N GLY A 62 -10.22 16.65 13.27
CA GLY A 62 -8.88 16.31 13.73
C GLY A 62 -8.50 17.06 15.00
N VAL A 63 -7.68 16.44 15.84
CA VAL A 63 -7.22 16.99 17.12
C VAL A 63 -5.75 16.68 17.35
N GLU A 64 -4.93 17.71 17.57
CA GLU A 64 -3.49 17.59 17.78
C GLU A 64 -3.13 16.60 18.91
N SER A 65 -3.87 16.62 20.02
CA SER A 65 -3.65 15.73 21.17
C SER A 65 -4.12 14.28 21.01
N GLU A 66 -4.86 13.94 19.94
CA GLU A 66 -5.37 12.57 19.66
C GLU A 66 -4.75 11.94 18.42
N MET A 67 -3.75 12.58 17.81
CA MET A 67 -3.07 12.02 16.63
C MET A 67 -2.52 10.61 16.88
N GLU A 68 -2.26 10.27 18.14
CA GLU A 68 -1.75 8.98 18.60
C GLU A 68 -2.84 7.98 19.04
N LEU A 69 -4.13 8.33 18.95
CA LEU A 69 -5.24 7.41 19.21
C LEU A 69 -5.74 6.80 17.89
N ALA A 70 -5.40 5.53 17.66
CA ALA A 70 -5.77 4.86 16.41
C ALA A 70 -7.28 4.84 16.18
N PHE A 71 -7.67 5.15 14.94
CA PHE A 71 -9.06 5.16 14.46
C PHE A 71 -9.99 6.16 15.15
N GLY A 72 -9.48 7.12 15.94
CA GLY A 72 -10.30 8.11 16.63
C GLY A 72 -11.17 8.92 15.67
N GLY A 73 -10.55 9.46 14.61
CA GLY A 73 -11.26 10.25 13.60
C GLY A 73 -12.23 9.41 12.76
N LEU A 74 -11.83 8.18 12.41
CA LEU A 74 -12.65 7.27 11.62
C LEU A 74 -13.86 6.74 12.40
N HIS A 75 -13.66 6.39 13.68
CA HIS A 75 -14.74 5.99 14.57
C HIS A 75 -15.73 7.14 14.76
N GLN A 76 -15.26 8.38 14.94
CA GLN A 76 -16.14 9.56 15.01
C GLN A 76 -17.02 9.70 13.76
N LEU A 77 -16.47 9.44 12.58
CA LEU A 77 -17.21 9.50 11.32
C LEU A 77 -18.21 8.33 11.15
N CYS A 78 -17.82 7.12 11.55
CA CYS A 78 -18.60 5.89 11.34
C CYS A 78 -19.60 5.57 12.46
N ALA A 79 -19.41 6.14 13.67
CA ALA A 79 -20.24 5.89 14.84
C ALA A 79 -21.76 5.98 14.57
N PRO A 80 -22.28 6.93 13.75
CA PRO A 80 -23.70 7.00 13.45
C PRO A 80 -24.26 5.82 12.62
N PHE A 81 -23.41 4.94 12.10
CA PHE A 81 -23.75 3.90 11.12
C PHE A 81 -23.39 2.48 11.57
N LEU A 82 -22.94 2.31 12.83
CA LEU A 82 -22.49 1.00 13.33
C LEU A 82 -23.62 -0.04 13.40
N ASP A 83 -24.88 0.39 13.40
CA ASP A 83 -26.08 -0.47 13.29
C ASP A 83 -26.24 -1.15 11.92
N ARG A 84 -25.33 -0.89 10.97
CA ARG A 84 -25.31 -1.49 9.63
C ARG A 84 -24.13 -2.44 9.39
N LEU A 85 -23.29 -2.69 10.40
CA LEU A 85 -22.12 -3.56 10.29
C LEU A 85 -22.47 -4.97 9.78
N ASP A 86 -23.63 -5.52 10.17
CA ASP A 86 -24.05 -6.86 9.78
C ASP A 86 -24.39 -7.02 8.28
N ARG A 87 -24.52 -5.90 7.55
CA ARG A 87 -24.72 -5.91 6.09
C ARG A 87 -23.42 -6.05 5.31
N LEU A 88 -22.27 -5.92 5.98
CA LEU A 88 -20.96 -6.05 5.35
C LEU A 88 -20.57 -7.54 5.22
N PRO A 89 -19.76 -7.90 4.21
CA PRO A 89 -19.11 -9.21 4.15
C PRO A 89 -18.33 -9.49 5.45
N ALA A 90 -18.34 -10.74 5.91
CA ALA A 90 -17.77 -11.11 7.22
C ALA A 90 -16.33 -10.61 7.45
N PRO A 91 -15.37 -10.74 6.52
CA PRO A 91 -14.01 -10.22 6.73
C PRO A 91 -13.97 -8.70 6.94
N GLN A 92 -14.83 -7.95 6.26
CA GLN A 92 -14.91 -6.49 6.38
C GLN A 92 -15.55 -6.08 7.71
N ARG A 93 -16.64 -6.75 8.09
CA ARG A 93 -17.32 -6.55 9.37
C ARG A 93 -16.37 -6.81 10.54
N ASP A 94 -15.70 -7.95 10.52
CA ASP A 94 -14.83 -8.39 11.62
C ASP A 94 -13.59 -7.47 11.73
N ALA A 95 -13.07 -7.01 10.59
CA ALA A 95 -11.98 -6.02 10.56
C ALA A 95 -12.41 -4.67 11.17
N LEU A 96 -13.58 -4.16 10.81
CA LEU A 96 -14.08 -2.88 11.34
C LEU A 96 -14.48 -2.98 12.82
N ALA A 97 -15.09 -4.10 13.23
CA ALA A 97 -15.41 -4.38 14.62
C ALA A 97 -14.15 -4.48 15.50
N THR A 98 -13.09 -5.13 15.00
CA THR A 98 -11.80 -5.20 15.70
C THR A 98 -11.12 -3.83 15.75
N ALA A 99 -11.13 -3.08 14.65
CA ALA A 99 -10.53 -1.74 14.59
C ALA A 99 -11.16 -0.75 15.59
N PHE A 100 -12.48 -0.80 15.75
CA PHE A 100 -13.22 0.03 16.71
C PHE A 100 -13.29 -0.56 18.13
N GLY A 101 -12.67 -1.72 18.38
CA GLY A 101 -12.67 -2.36 19.69
C GLY A 101 -14.04 -2.91 20.12
N LEU A 102 -14.95 -3.16 19.16
CA LEU A 102 -16.26 -3.77 19.40
C LEU A 102 -16.17 -5.30 19.56
N ALA A 103 -15.12 -5.91 19.00
CA ALA A 103 -14.83 -7.34 19.10
C ALA A 103 -13.33 -7.57 19.28
N ALA A 104 -12.97 -8.69 19.91
CA ALA A 104 -11.60 -9.19 19.93
C ALA A 104 -11.32 -10.00 18.65
N GLY A 105 -10.14 -9.86 18.07
CA GLY A 105 -9.77 -10.52 16.83
C GLY A 105 -8.30 -10.36 16.48
N THR A 106 -7.89 -10.92 15.35
CA THR A 106 -6.57 -10.65 14.77
C THR A 106 -6.49 -9.18 14.32
N PRO A 107 -5.33 -8.52 14.47
CA PRO A 107 -5.15 -7.15 13.99
C PRO A 107 -5.55 -7.03 12.51
N PRO A 108 -6.52 -6.17 12.18
CA PRO A 108 -7.01 -6.10 10.81
C PRO A 108 -6.01 -5.42 9.88
N ASP A 109 -5.92 -5.89 8.64
CA ASP A 109 -5.16 -5.20 7.59
C ASP A 109 -5.80 -3.82 7.31
N ARG A 110 -4.98 -2.77 7.28
CA ARG A 110 -5.44 -1.38 7.10
C ARG A 110 -6.27 -1.17 5.82
N PHE A 111 -5.95 -1.90 4.75
CA PHE A 111 -6.66 -1.79 3.49
C PHE A 111 -8.01 -2.50 3.55
N LEU A 112 -8.13 -3.56 4.36
CA LEU A 112 -9.40 -4.21 4.65
C LEU A 112 -10.31 -3.31 5.49
N VAL A 113 -9.76 -2.60 6.47
CA VAL A 113 -10.51 -1.56 7.22
C VAL A 113 -10.98 -0.45 6.28
N GLY A 114 -10.12 0.03 5.38
CA GLY A 114 -10.50 1.05 4.40
C GLY A 114 -11.61 0.60 3.45
N LEU A 115 -11.57 -0.65 3.01
CA LEU A 115 -12.63 -1.26 2.21
C LEU A 115 -13.93 -1.42 3.00
N ALA A 116 -13.86 -1.85 4.26
CA ALA A 116 -15.03 -1.96 5.13
C ALA A 116 -15.73 -0.61 5.33
N VAL A 117 -14.96 0.46 5.51
CA VAL A 117 -15.49 1.83 5.58
C VAL A 117 -16.15 2.25 4.26
N LEU A 118 -15.49 2.01 3.12
CA LEU A 118 -16.07 2.31 1.80
C LEU A 118 -17.42 1.61 1.63
N SER A 119 -17.49 0.31 1.92
CA SER A 119 -18.71 -0.49 1.85
C SER A 119 -19.78 0.00 2.82
N LEU A 120 -19.41 0.38 4.05
CA LEU A 120 -20.33 0.92 5.03
C LEU A 120 -20.94 2.25 4.57
N LEU A 121 -20.10 3.17 4.09
CA LEU A 121 -20.58 4.46 3.57
C LEU A 121 -21.45 4.27 2.32
N ALA A 122 -21.10 3.32 1.44
CA ALA A 122 -21.90 2.97 0.27
C ALA A 122 -23.29 2.45 0.68
N GLU A 123 -23.36 1.53 1.63
CA GLU A 123 -24.62 0.99 2.19
C GLU A 123 -25.50 2.10 2.78
N VAL A 124 -24.90 3.04 3.54
CA VAL A 124 -25.62 4.19 4.10
C VAL A 124 -26.13 5.12 2.99
N SER A 125 -25.32 5.32 1.94
CA SER A 125 -25.63 6.22 0.83
C SER A 125 -26.76 5.69 -0.08
N ALA A 126 -26.98 4.36 -0.09
CA ALA A 126 -28.04 3.71 -0.86
C ALA A 126 -29.45 4.10 -0.36
N GLU A 127 -29.62 4.37 0.93
CA GLU A 127 -30.90 4.84 1.49
C GLU A 127 -31.11 6.34 1.22
N ARG A 128 -30.06 7.15 1.45
CA ARG A 128 -30.05 8.60 1.23
C ARG A 128 -28.63 9.07 0.92
N PRO A 129 -28.42 10.03 0.01
CA PRO A 129 -27.10 10.59 -0.26
C PRO A 129 -26.39 11.05 1.03
N LEU A 130 -25.07 10.88 1.07
CA LEU A 130 -24.26 11.11 2.26
C LEU A 130 -23.17 12.14 1.99
N ILE A 131 -22.96 13.08 2.92
CA ILE A 131 -21.81 14.00 2.92
C ILE A 131 -21.03 13.81 4.22
N CYS A 132 -19.74 13.46 4.09
CA CYS A 132 -18.78 13.35 5.17
C CYS A 132 -17.94 14.63 5.22
N LEU A 133 -18.00 15.34 6.35
CA LEU A 133 -17.22 16.56 6.58
C LEU A 133 -16.15 16.29 7.63
N VAL A 134 -14.90 16.54 7.28
CA VAL A 134 -13.76 16.39 8.19
C VAL A 134 -13.08 17.74 8.32
N ASP A 135 -13.17 18.34 9.50
CA ASP A 135 -12.47 19.61 9.80
C ASP A 135 -11.07 19.34 10.37
N ASP A 136 -10.13 20.25 10.09
CA ASP A 136 -8.73 20.17 10.51
C ASP A 136 -8.08 18.77 10.34
N ALA A 137 -8.23 18.19 9.16
CA ALA A 137 -7.80 16.83 8.84
C ALA A 137 -6.29 16.61 9.04
N GLN A 138 -5.48 17.67 9.12
CA GLN A 138 -4.05 17.57 9.47
C GLN A 138 -3.78 16.95 10.83
N TRP A 139 -4.77 16.97 11.72
CA TRP A 139 -4.66 16.42 13.07
C TRP A 139 -5.48 15.15 13.27
N LEU A 140 -5.93 14.51 12.19
CA LEU A 140 -6.45 13.15 12.30
C LEU A 140 -5.33 12.20 12.71
N ASP A 141 -5.69 11.13 13.41
CA ASP A 141 -4.77 10.01 13.57
C ASP A 141 -4.38 9.46 12.20
N ARG A 142 -3.11 9.04 12.09
CA ARG A 142 -2.51 8.67 10.81
C ARG A 142 -3.29 7.56 10.09
N VAL A 143 -3.83 6.60 10.84
CA VAL A 143 -4.57 5.48 10.25
C VAL A 143 -5.92 5.97 9.68
N SER A 144 -6.64 6.84 10.40
CA SER A 144 -7.85 7.46 9.86
C SER A 144 -7.59 8.30 8.60
N ALA A 145 -6.52 9.10 8.57
CA ALA A 145 -6.16 9.89 7.38
C ALA A 145 -5.87 8.99 6.16
N GLN A 146 -5.11 7.90 6.37
CA GLN A 146 -4.82 6.89 5.35
C GLN A 146 -6.10 6.22 4.84
N THR A 147 -6.96 5.79 5.76
CA THR A 147 -8.24 5.15 5.42
C THR A 147 -9.15 6.10 4.65
N LEU A 148 -9.29 7.36 5.06
CA LEU A 148 -10.12 8.33 4.35
C LEU A 148 -9.56 8.66 2.97
N THR A 149 -8.23 8.73 2.83
CA THR A 149 -7.57 8.89 1.51
C THR A 149 -7.83 7.67 0.62
N PHE A 150 -7.77 6.46 1.19
CA PHE A 150 -8.09 5.22 0.48
C PHE A 150 -9.53 5.22 -0.04
N VAL A 151 -10.49 5.59 0.82
CA VAL A 151 -11.92 5.71 0.47
C VAL A 151 -12.13 6.78 -0.60
N ALA A 152 -11.54 7.96 -0.40
CA ALA A 152 -11.66 9.11 -1.31
C ALA A 152 -11.29 8.76 -2.76
N ARG A 153 -10.22 8.00 -2.97
CA ARG A 153 -9.76 7.57 -4.30
C ARG A 153 -10.72 6.60 -5.00
N ARG A 154 -11.66 6.01 -4.27
CA ARG A 154 -12.52 4.89 -4.72
C ARG A 154 -13.99 5.23 -4.78
N LEU A 155 -14.37 6.40 -4.29
CA LEU A 155 -15.71 6.91 -4.49
C LEU A 155 -15.90 7.22 -5.98
N LEU A 156 -16.70 6.43 -6.67
CA LEU A 156 -16.92 6.54 -8.12
C LEU A 156 -18.40 6.69 -8.46
N ALA A 157 -19.22 5.73 -8.02
CA ALA A 157 -20.63 5.62 -8.42
C ALA A 157 -21.61 5.77 -7.25
N GLU A 158 -21.09 5.98 -6.04
CA GLU A 158 -21.88 6.14 -4.82
C GLU A 158 -22.29 7.62 -4.65
N PRO A 159 -23.52 7.92 -4.18
CA PRO A 159 -23.94 9.29 -3.85
C PRO A 159 -23.30 9.76 -2.53
N ILE A 160 -21.98 9.90 -2.54
CA ILE A 160 -21.15 10.24 -1.38
C ILE A 160 -20.29 11.47 -1.69
N GLY A 161 -20.41 12.50 -0.86
CA GLY A 161 -19.51 13.63 -0.81
C GLY A 161 -18.50 13.49 0.33
N LEU A 162 -17.20 13.66 0.08
CA LEU A 162 -16.18 13.71 1.12
C LEU A 162 -15.42 15.03 1.05
N VAL A 163 -15.54 15.84 2.10
CA VAL A 163 -14.88 17.16 2.18
C VAL A 163 -13.94 17.20 3.38
N LEU A 164 -12.65 17.40 3.11
CA LEU A 164 -11.58 17.46 4.12
C LEU A 164 -11.01 18.88 4.17
N ALA A 165 -10.91 19.50 5.34
CA ALA A 165 -10.27 20.80 5.50
C ALA A 165 -8.86 20.66 6.08
N VAL A 166 -7.86 21.25 5.41
CA VAL A 166 -6.43 21.12 5.74
C VAL A 166 -5.74 22.50 5.75
N ARG A 167 -4.69 22.65 6.56
CA ARG A 167 -3.85 23.86 6.58
C ARG A 167 -2.73 23.79 5.53
N SER A 168 -2.44 24.89 4.84
CA SER A 168 -1.44 24.90 3.76
C SER A 168 0.03 24.72 4.21
N HIS A 169 0.37 24.81 5.51
CA HIS A 169 1.76 24.85 6.02
C HIS A 169 1.97 24.00 7.29
N SER A 170 1.30 22.85 7.43
CA SER A 170 1.61 21.95 8.55
C SER A 170 3.01 21.37 8.40
N ALA A 171 3.83 21.48 9.46
CA ALA A 171 5.20 20.96 9.49
C ALA A 171 5.27 19.42 9.40
N ASP A 172 4.15 18.72 9.64
CA ASP A 172 4.05 17.27 9.44
C ASP A 172 3.91 16.91 7.96
N ALA A 173 5.02 16.46 7.39
CA ALA A 173 5.15 16.09 5.98
C ALA A 173 4.45 14.77 5.60
N SER A 174 3.86 14.02 6.55
CA SER A 174 3.30 12.68 6.30
C SER A 174 1.83 12.73 5.87
N THR A 175 0.94 13.29 6.70
CA THR A 175 -0.50 13.45 6.39
C THR A 175 -0.71 14.39 5.19
N ASP A 176 0.13 15.41 5.04
CA ASP A 176 0.04 16.35 3.92
C ASP A 176 0.31 15.69 2.56
N LYS A 177 1.26 14.72 2.52
CA LYS A 177 1.53 13.93 1.31
C LYS A 177 0.34 13.07 0.91
N GLU A 178 -0.34 12.44 1.89
CA GLU A 178 -1.47 11.55 1.62
C GLU A 178 -2.67 12.30 1.02
N LEU A 179 -2.99 13.47 1.56
CA LEU A 179 -4.15 14.26 1.11
C LEU A 179 -3.85 15.06 -0.17
N SER A 180 -2.57 15.34 -0.48
CA SER A 180 -2.16 16.15 -1.63
C SER A 180 -2.59 15.59 -2.99
N VAL A 181 -2.83 14.27 -3.08
CA VAL A 181 -3.22 13.56 -4.30
C VAL A 181 -4.70 13.69 -4.66
N LEU A 182 -5.53 14.24 -3.75
CA LEU A 182 -6.96 14.40 -3.95
C LEU A 182 -7.28 15.75 -4.59
N PRO A 183 -8.47 15.93 -5.22
CA PRO A 183 -8.88 17.23 -5.77
C PRO A 183 -8.87 18.33 -4.70
N GLN A 184 -8.20 19.45 -4.99
CA GLN A 184 -8.01 20.54 -4.02
C GLN A 184 -8.73 21.82 -4.45
N LEU A 185 -9.25 22.54 -3.45
CA LEU A 185 -9.71 23.91 -3.57
C LEU A 185 -8.88 24.77 -2.60
N GLU A 186 -8.00 25.59 -3.16
CA GLU A 186 -7.25 26.60 -2.41
C GLU A 186 -8.20 27.73 -1.99
N VAL A 187 -8.31 27.94 -0.69
CA VAL A 187 -9.10 29.00 -0.07
C VAL A 187 -8.18 30.18 0.14
N GLY A 188 -8.28 31.15 -0.78
CA GLY A 188 -7.47 32.36 -0.78
C GLY A 188 -7.90 33.39 0.28
N ARG A 189 -7.16 34.49 0.38
CA ARG A 189 -7.52 35.66 1.18
C ARG A 189 -8.72 36.40 0.54
N LEU A 190 -9.52 37.06 1.37
CA LEU A 190 -10.60 37.92 0.91
C LEU A 190 -10.05 39.14 0.15
N SER A 191 -10.83 39.62 -0.82
CA SER A 191 -10.55 40.91 -1.46
C SER A 191 -10.67 42.05 -0.45
N ASP A 192 -9.99 43.17 -0.68
CA ASP A 192 -10.12 44.36 0.18
C ASP A 192 -11.57 44.87 0.28
N ALA A 193 -12.39 44.65 -0.74
CA ALA A 193 -13.80 45.02 -0.71
C ALA A 193 -14.61 44.11 0.23
N ASP A 194 -14.43 42.80 0.11
CA ASP A 194 -15.10 41.80 0.97
C ASP A 194 -14.60 41.85 2.41
N ALA A 195 -13.31 42.14 2.60
CA ALA A 195 -12.70 42.33 3.91
C ALA A 195 -13.31 43.52 4.66
N ARG A 196 -13.55 44.65 3.97
CA ARG A 196 -14.27 45.80 4.54
C ARG A 196 -15.71 45.45 4.88
N ALA A 197 -16.41 44.78 3.97
CA ALA A 197 -17.80 44.36 4.19
C ALA A 197 -17.95 43.41 5.39
N LEU A 198 -17.02 42.45 5.55
CA LEU A 198 -16.97 41.54 6.69
C LEU A 198 -16.74 42.29 8.00
N LEU A 199 -15.76 43.21 8.03
CA LEU A 199 -15.47 44.02 9.21
C LEU A 199 -16.66 44.90 9.62
N ASP A 200 -17.32 45.55 8.64
CA ASP A 200 -18.49 46.40 8.86
C ASP A 200 -19.69 45.60 9.41
N SER A 201 -19.83 44.33 9.03
CA SER A 201 -20.93 43.47 9.50
C SER A 201 -20.87 43.12 10.99
N VAL A 202 -19.68 43.22 11.61
CA VAL A 202 -19.46 42.80 13.01
C VAL A 202 -19.17 43.99 13.94
N MET A 203 -18.47 45.04 13.44
CA MET A 203 -17.99 46.15 14.28
C MET A 203 -18.80 47.46 14.14
N GLY A 204 -19.81 47.52 13.26
CA GLY A 204 -20.64 48.72 13.08
C GLY A 204 -19.89 49.90 12.44
N ARG A 205 -20.32 51.14 12.69
CA ARG A 205 -19.71 52.35 12.08
C ARG A 205 -18.35 52.69 12.70
N MET A 206 -17.27 52.25 12.06
CA MET A 206 -15.88 52.64 12.39
C MET A 206 -15.37 53.78 11.49
N ASP A 207 -14.44 54.59 12.01
CA ASP A 207 -13.69 55.59 11.23
C ASP A 207 -12.96 54.95 10.05
N ARG A 208 -12.98 55.63 8.90
CA ARG A 208 -12.45 55.12 7.63
C ARG A 208 -10.96 54.80 7.69
N ARG A 209 -10.15 55.60 8.41
CA ARG A 209 -8.69 55.39 8.51
C ARG A 209 -8.35 54.19 9.37
N VAL A 210 -9.11 53.93 10.43
CA VAL A 210 -8.97 52.75 11.28
C VAL A 210 -9.36 51.48 10.51
N ARG A 211 -10.45 51.55 9.75
CA ARG A 211 -10.93 50.45 8.89
C ARG A 211 -9.93 50.04 7.82
N ASP A 212 -9.45 50.99 7.02
CA ASP A 212 -8.51 50.72 5.94
C ASP A 212 -7.18 50.15 6.49
N ARG A 213 -6.79 50.54 7.71
CA ARG A 213 -5.60 49.99 8.39
C ARG A 213 -5.79 48.55 8.86
N ILE A 214 -6.90 48.22 9.51
CA ILE A 214 -7.20 46.85 9.95
C ILE A 214 -7.26 45.90 8.75
N VAL A 215 -7.85 46.35 7.63
CA VAL A 215 -7.92 45.55 6.39
C VAL A 215 -6.52 45.31 5.81
N ALA A 216 -5.67 46.35 5.77
CA ALA A 216 -4.30 46.23 5.30
C ALA A 216 -3.45 45.30 6.17
N GLU A 217 -3.56 45.38 7.49
CA GLU A 217 -2.81 44.53 8.44
C GLU A 217 -3.31 43.08 8.46
N SER A 218 -4.63 42.88 8.31
CA SER A 218 -5.23 41.55 8.22
C SER A 218 -4.90 40.83 6.91
N GLN A 219 -4.40 41.56 5.91
CA GLN A 219 -4.05 41.06 4.57
C GLN A 219 -5.11 40.09 3.99
N GLY A 220 -6.39 40.41 4.18
CA GLY A 220 -7.53 39.62 3.71
C GLY A 220 -7.83 38.31 4.46
N ASN A 221 -7.20 38.01 5.59
CA ASN A 221 -7.56 36.84 6.41
C ASN A 221 -8.82 37.14 7.26
N PRO A 222 -9.95 36.41 7.07
CA PRO A 222 -11.20 36.63 7.81
C PRO A 222 -11.03 36.59 9.33
N LEU A 223 -10.23 35.67 9.85
CA LEU A 223 -10.00 35.58 11.29
C LEU A 223 -9.20 36.77 11.81
N ALA A 224 -8.18 37.23 11.08
CA ALA A 224 -7.46 38.45 11.46
C ALA A 224 -8.40 39.66 11.48
N LEU A 225 -9.27 39.80 10.48
CA LEU A 225 -10.23 40.90 10.37
C LEU A 225 -11.21 40.94 11.56
N LEU A 226 -11.65 39.78 12.03
CA LEU A 226 -12.60 39.68 13.13
C LEU A 226 -11.94 39.75 14.52
N GLU A 227 -10.70 39.29 14.65
CA GLU A 227 -10.05 39.10 15.95
C GLU A 227 -9.02 40.17 16.32
N LEU A 228 -8.34 40.81 15.35
CA LEU A 228 -7.43 41.93 15.64
C LEU A 228 -8.12 43.14 16.31
N PRO A 229 -9.37 43.52 15.95
CA PRO A 229 -10.05 44.65 16.59
C PRO A 229 -10.51 44.40 18.03
N ARG A 230 -10.68 43.12 18.44
CA ARG A 230 -11.31 42.74 19.71
C ARG A 230 -10.40 42.86 20.94
N GLY A 231 -9.11 43.13 20.75
CA GLY A 231 -8.12 43.25 21.82
C GLY A 231 -7.50 44.65 21.97
N LEU A 232 -8.03 45.66 21.28
CA LEU A 232 -7.48 47.03 21.25
C LEU A 232 -8.46 48.03 21.88
N THR A 233 -7.94 48.93 22.70
CA THR A 233 -8.71 50.06 23.24
C THR A 233 -8.99 51.11 22.15
N PRO A 234 -10.05 51.93 22.28
CA PRO A 234 -10.31 53.04 21.35
C PRO A 234 -9.13 54.01 21.20
N ALA A 235 -8.31 54.16 22.25
CA ALA A 235 -7.09 54.97 22.24
C ALA A 235 -5.95 54.33 21.44
N GLU A 236 -5.77 53.01 21.51
CA GLU A 236 -4.76 52.26 20.70
C GLU A 236 -5.14 52.21 19.22
N LEU A 237 -6.45 52.11 18.92
CA LEU A 237 -6.96 52.23 17.55
C LEU A 237 -6.75 53.63 16.96
N ALA A 238 -6.73 54.67 17.81
CA ALA A 238 -6.51 56.07 17.43
C ALA A 238 -5.02 56.52 17.46
N GLY A 239 -4.17 55.87 18.26
CA GLY A 239 -2.81 56.31 18.63
C GLY A 239 -1.68 56.02 17.64
N GLY A 240 -1.96 55.32 16.53
CA GLY A 240 -0.96 55.04 15.49
C GLY A 240 -0.09 53.82 15.80
N PHE A 241 -0.13 52.84 14.88
CA PHE A 241 0.74 51.66 14.94
C PHE A 241 2.16 52.07 14.55
N GLY A 242 3.07 52.17 15.52
CA GLY A 242 4.50 52.16 15.24
C GLY A 242 4.88 50.83 14.59
N ARG A 243 5.63 50.88 13.48
CA ARG A 243 6.06 49.74 12.64
C ARG A 243 6.26 48.43 13.44
N PRO A 244 5.44 47.38 13.22
CA PRO A 244 5.66 46.07 13.80
C PRO A 244 6.66 45.27 12.95
N ASP A 245 7.53 44.52 13.63
CA ASP A 245 8.48 43.57 13.05
C ASP A 245 7.83 42.61 12.03
N ALA A 246 8.66 42.14 11.09
CA ALA A 246 8.39 41.17 10.02
C ALA A 246 7.90 39.80 10.53
N ARG A 247 6.72 39.73 11.15
CA ARG A 247 6.12 38.48 11.67
C ARG A 247 4.95 38.02 10.80
N PRO A 248 4.88 36.72 10.45
CA PRO A 248 3.74 36.15 9.73
C PRO A 248 2.40 36.41 10.44
N LEU A 249 1.36 36.73 9.67
CA LEU A 249 0.01 37.04 10.15
C LEU A 249 -0.58 35.96 11.08
N ALA A 250 -0.31 34.68 10.81
CA ALA A 250 -0.73 33.57 11.67
C ALA A 250 -0.21 33.71 13.11
N GLY A 251 1.04 34.17 13.28
CA GLY A 251 1.65 34.41 14.59
C GLY A 251 1.04 35.62 15.31
N GLN A 252 0.51 36.61 14.59
CA GLN A 252 -0.16 37.77 15.18
C GLN A 252 -1.57 37.42 15.71
N ILE A 253 -2.31 36.58 14.99
CA ILE A 253 -3.61 36.06 15.44
C ILE A 253 -3.44 35.13 16.65
N GLU A 254 -2.44 34.23 16.61
CA GLU A 254 -2.11 33.37 17.74
C GLU A 254 -1.74 34.20 18.98
N GLN A 255 -0.93 35.25 18.83
CA GLN A 255 -0.62 36.19 19.91
C GLN A 255 -1.85 36.97 20.41
N SER A 256 -2.82 37.29 19.54
CA SER A 256 -4.10 37.89 19.97
C SER A 256 -4.90 36.94 20.86
N PHE A 257 -5.03 35.67 20.48
CA PHE A 257 -5.68 34.67 21.32
C PHE A 257 -4.91 34.39 22.60
N LEU A 258 -3.58 34.31 22.56
CA LEU A 258 -2.75 34.17 23.76
C LEU A 258 -2.97 35.33 24.74
N ARG A 259 -3.02 36.59 24.25
CA ARG A 259 -3.31 37.77 25.09
C ARG A 259 -4.71 37.72 25.70
N ARG A 260 -5.72 37.34 24.91
CA ARG A 260 -7.11 37.25 25.39
C ARG A 260 -7.28 36.13 26.40
N VAL A 261 -6.71 34.96 26.15
CA VAL A 261 -6.67 33.87 27.13
C VAL A 261 -5.97 34.36 28.40
N GLY A 262 -4.79 34.98 28.28
CA GLY A 262 -4.05 35.52 29.43
C GLY A 262 -4.75 36.66 30.19
N ALA A 263 -5.72 37.35 29.58
CA ALA A 263 -6.52 38.40 30.21
C ALA A 263 -7.77 37.87 30.94
N LEU A 264 -8.11 36.58 30.79
CA LEU A 264 -9.24 35.97 31.49
C LEU A 264 -8.91 35.74 32.97
N PRO A 265 -9.92 35.58 33.84
CA PRO A 265 -9.70 35.13 35.21
C PRO A 265 -8.89 33.82 35.26
N PRO A 266 -8.01 33.62 36.25
CA PRO A 266 -7.18 32.41 36.34
C PRO A 266 -7.98 31.10 36.31
N GLU A 267 -9.16 31.07 36.95
CA GLU A 267 -10.07 29.93 36.93
C GLU A 267 -10.59 29.63 35.52
N THR A 268 -10.95 30.66 34.75
CA THR A 268 -11.38 30.53 33.35
C THR A 268 -10.24 30.05 32.46
N GLN A 269 -9.01 30.54 32.68
CA GLN A 269 -7.83 30.06 31.94
C GLN A 269 -7.58 28.57 32.19
N ARG A 270 -7.68 28.15 33.46
CA ARG A 270 -7.52 26.74 33.85
C ARG A 270 -8.62 25.87 33.27
N LEU A 271 -9.88 26.33 33.26
CA LEU A 271 -10.99 25.61 32.61
C LEU A 271 -10.78 25.47 31.08
N LEU A 272 -10.32 26.54 30.42
CA LEU A 272 -9.97 26.50 28.99
C LEU A 272 -8.80 25.55 28.71
N LEU A 273 -7.83 25.46 29.61
CA LEU A 273 -6.73 24.50 29.50
C LEU A 273 -7.22 23.06 29.62
N ILE A 274 -8.14 22.75 30.54
CA ILE A 274 -8.77 21.42 30.65
C ILE A 274 -9.50 21.08 29.34
N ALA A 275 -10.34 22.00 28.85
CA ALA A 275 -11.04 21.82 27.58
C ALA A 275 -10.08 21.71 26.39
N ALA A 276 -8.92 22.35 26.43
CA ALA A 276 -7.93 22.27 25.36
C ALA A 276 -7.16 20.94 25.38
N ALA A 277 -6.87 20.42 26.57
CA ALA A 277 -6.24 19.13 26.77
C ALA A 277 -7.21 17.96 26.50
N GLU A 278 -8.54 18.16 26.64
CA GLU A 278 -9.58 17.14 26.42
C GLU A 278 -10.52 17.42 25.23
N PRO A 279 -10.33 16.74 24.09
CA PRO A 279 -10.97 17.04 22.80
C PRO A 279 -12.40 16.63 22.58
N VAL A 280 -12.86 15.56 23.24
CA VAL A 280 -14.21 15.03 22.99
C VAL A 280 -15.26 16.09 23.33
N GLY A 281 -14.85 17.10 24.12
CA GLY A 281 -15.69 18.17 24.60
C GLY A 281 -16.73 17.62 25.56
N ASP A 282 -16.50 16.44 26.15
CA ASP A 282 -17.40 15.86 27.14
C ASP A 282 -17.45 16.78 28.35
N VAL A 283 -18.61 17.43 28.52
CA VAL A 283 -18.84 18.35 29.62
C VAL A 283 -18.78 17.62 30.96
N THR A 284 -19.13 16.34 31.00
CA THR A 284 -19.07 15.50 32.20
C THR A 284 -17.64 15.26 32.63
N LEU A 285 -16.74 14.96 31.68
CA LEU A 285 -15.31 14.80 31.95
C LEU A 285 -14.64 16.14 32.30
N LEU A 286 -14.99 17.21 31.58
CA LEU A 286 -14.54 18.57 31.89
C LEU A 286 -14.93 18.97 33.33
N THR A 287 -16.19 18.73 33.71
CA THR A 287 -16.71 19.08 35.04
C THR A 287 -15.98 18.32 36.14
N ARG A 288 -15.83 16.99 36.00
CA ARG A 288 -15.09 16.16 36.97
C ARG A 288 -13.62 16.58 37.10
N ALA A 289 -12.96 16.91 35.99
CA ALA A 289 -11.57 17.38 36.03
C ALA A 289 -11.46 18.80 36.61
N ALA A 290 -12.43 19.68 36.37
CA ALA A 290 -12.49 21.02 36.95
C ALA A 290 -12.72 20.99 38.46
N GLU A 291 -13.64 20.15 38.94
CA GLU A 291 -13.88 19.91 40.38
C GLU A 291 -12.60 19.48 41.11
N ARG A 292 -11.81 18.57 40.53
CA ARG A 292 -10.51 18.14 41.09
C ARG A 292 -9.48 19.26 41.19
N LEU A 293 -9.57 20.26 40.32
CA LEU A 293 -8.69 21.43 40.32
C LEU A 293 -9.28 22.61 41.10
N GLY A 294 -10.44 22.42 41.75
CA GLY A 294 -11.14 23.47 42.50
C GLY A 294 -11.69 24.59 41.61
N VAL A 295 -12.00 24.29 40.35
CA VAL A 295 -12.53 25.26 39.38
C VAL A 295 -14.01 25.00 39.16
N ASP A 296 -14.84 26.00 39.39
CA ASP A 296 -16.27 25.93 39.12
C ASP A 296 -16.55 26.06 37.62
N VAL A 297 -17.45 25.24 37.07
CA VAL A 297 -17.79 25.24 35.63
C VAL A 297 -18.40 26.59 35.20
N SER A 298 -18.99 27.35 36.13
CA SER A 298 -19.50 28.71 35.89
C SER A 298 -18.40 29.66 35.40
N ALA A 299 -17.11 29.37 35.66
CA ALA A 299 -15.98 30.10 35.11
C ALA A 299 -15.91 30.08 33.57
N ALA A 300 -16.61 29.16 32.89
CA ALA A 300 -16.78 29.15 31.44
C ALA A 300 -17.46 30.42 30.92
N SER A 301 -18.33 31.06 31.71
CA SER A 301 -19.13 32.21 31.30
C SER A 301 -18.28 33.37 30.77
N ALA A 302 -17.10 33.59 31.38
CA ALA A 302 -16.17 34.63 30.92
C ALA A 302 -15.53 34.27 29.57
N ALA A 303 -15.25 32.98 29.32
CA ALA A 303 -14.75 32.51 28.03
C ALA A 303 -15.83 32.48 26.94
N GLU A 304 -17.09 32.20 27.30
CA GLU A 304 -18.24 32.30 26.39
C GLU A 304 -18.55 33.76 26.03
N ALA A 305 -18.55 34.67 27.01
CA ALA A 305 -18.72 36.11 26.80
C ALA A 305 -17.57 36.69 25.96
N ALA A 306 -16.36 36.17 26.13
CA ALA A 306 -15.22 36.50 25.29
C ALA A 306 -15.27 35.85 23.89
N GLY A 307 -16.28 35.01 23.58
CA GLY A 307 -16.44 34.37 22.27
C GLY A 307 -15.36 33.32 21.95
N LEU A 308 -14.75 32.71 22.97
CA LEU A 308 -13.67 31.74 22.81
C LEU A 308 -14.20 30.30 22.71
N ILE A 309 -15.21 29.98 23.53
CA ILE A 309 -15.88 28.67 23.55
C ILE A 309 -17.40 28.83 23.57
N THR A 310 -18.10 27.75 23.25
CA THR A 310 -19.52 27.55 23.55
C THR A 310 -19.64 26.29 24.42
N LEU A 311 -20.34 26.40 25.54
CA LEU A 311 -20.63 25.31 26.45
C LEU A 311 -22.09 24.86 26.23
N GLY A 312 -22.28 23.70 25.60
CA GLY A 312 -23.58 23.06 25.42
C GLY A 312 -23.59 21.64 26.01
N THR A 313 -24.15 20.67 25.29
CA THR A 313 -23.92 19.23 25.61
C THR A 313 -22.49 18.78 25.32
N ARG A 314 -21.71 19.61 24.62
CA ARG A 314 -20.27 19.49 24.44
C ARG A 314 -19.61 20.87 24.51
N VAL A 315 -18.34 20.90 24.92
CA VAL A 315 -17.49 22.10 24.81
C VAL A 315 -17.02 22.23 23.38
N ARG A 316 -17.21 23.40 22.77
CA ARG A 316 -16.76 23.71 21.42
C ARG A 316 -15.93 24.97 21.42
N PHE A 317 -14.72 24.90 20.89
CA PHE A 317 -13.93 26.09 20.59
C PHE A 317 -14.48 26.75 19.34
N HIS A 318 -14.69 28.07 19.38
CA HIS A 318 -15.11 28.82 18.19
C HIS A 318 -14.06 28.76 17.08
N HIS A 319 -12.78 28.62 17.47
CA HIS A 319 -11.69 28.45 16.54
C HIS A 319 -10.62 27.48 17.09
N PRO A 320 -10.08 26.56 16.27
CA PRO A 320 -9.05 25.62 16.69
C PRO A 320 -7.75 26.27 17.19
N LEU A 321 -7.41 27.47 16.69
CA LEU A 321 -6.28 28.25 17.23
C LEU A 321 -6.50 28.73 18.67
N VAL A 322 -7.75 28.95 19.10
CA VAL A 322 -8.04 29.29 20.51
C VAL A 322 -7.66 28.13 21.40
N ARG A 323 -7.95 26.90 20.97
CA ARG A 323 -7.58 25.68 21.67
C ARG A 323 -6.06 25.55 21.79
N SER A 324 -5.36 25.69 20.67
CA SER A 324 -3.89 25.66 20.65
C SER A 324 -3.29 26.77 21.51
N ALA A 325 -3.84 27.99 21.45
CA ALA A 325 -3.44 29.11 22.29
C ALA A 325 -3.71 28.85 23.78
N ALA A 326 -4.87 28.32 24.15
CA ALA A 326 -5.19 27.97 25.54
C ALA A 326 -4.23 26.92 26.10
N TYR A 327 -3.88 25.91 25.30
CA TYR A 327 -2.90 24.91 25.69
C TYR A 327 -1.48 25.49 25.77
N ARG A 328 -1.05 26.26 24.76
CA ARG A 328 0.31 26.84 24.67
C ARG A 328 0.56 27.98 25.65
N ALA A 329 -0.46 28.76 26.01
CA ALA A 329 -0.38 29.83 27.00
C ALA A 329 -0.07 29.30 28.40
N ALA A 330 -0.52 28.09 28.71
CA ALA A 330 -0.34 27.49 30.02
C ALA A 330 1.13 27.14 30.28
N GLU A 331 1.58 27.41 31.50
CA GLU A 331 2.87 26.95 31.98
C GLU A 331 2.94 25.41 32.02
N PRO A 332 4.13 24.81 31.89
CA PRO A 332 4.28 23.35 31.96
C PRO A 332 3.66 22.73 33.23
N ARG A 333 3.71 23.43 34.37
CA ARG A 333 3.12 22.98 35.64
C ARG A 333 1.59 22.94 35.59
N ASP A 334 0.93 23.93 34.99
CA ASP A 334 -0.53 23.93 34.83
C ASP A 334 -0.98 22.83 33.87
N ARG A 335 -0.23 22.59 32.77
CA ARG A 335 -0.50 21.47 31.86
C ARG A 335 -0.44 20.14 32.61
N GLN A 336 0.61 19.92 33.40
CA GLN A 336 0.76 18.70 34.20
C GLN A 336 -0.40 18.52 35.19
N ALA A 337 -0.81 19.59 35.88
CA ALA A 337 -1.95 19.54 36.81
C ALA A 337 -3.26 19.19 36.09
N VAL A 338 -3.50 19.77 34.92
CA VAL A 338 -4.67 19.46 34.08
C VAL A 338 -4.64 18.02 33.58
N HIS A 339 -3.51 17.56 33.06
CA HIS A 339 -3.37 16.17 32.63
C HIS A 339 -3.55 15.20 33.80
N ARG A 340 -3.09 15.54 35.01
CA ARG A 340 -3.36 14.73 36.21
C ARG A 340 -4.86 14.67 36.53
N ALA A 341 -5.53 15.81 36.54
CA ALA A 341 -6.96 15.88 36.82
C ALA A 341 -7.79 15.11 35.78
N LEU A 342 -7.44 15.20 34.49
CA LEU A 342 -8.08 14.44 33.41
C LEU A 342 -7.84 12.94 33.55
N ALA A 343 -6.62 12.51 33.89
CA ALA A 343 -6.32 11.11 34.14
C ALA A 343 -7.13 10.54 35.31
N GLU A 344 -7.31 11.30 36.39
CA GLU A 344 -8.08 10.88 37.56
C GLU A 344 -9.61 10.97 37.37
N ALA A 345 -10.07 11.81 36.43
CA ALA A 345 -11.47 11.94 36.06
C ALA A 345 -11.91 10.92 35.00
N THR A 346 -10.96 10.36 34.23
CA THR A 346 -11.21 9.33 33.22
C THR A 346 -11.43 7.98 33.88
N ASP A 347 -12.52 7.29 33.53
CA ASP A 347 -12.81 5.97 34.06
C ASP A 347 -11.84 4.92 33.49
N PRO A 348 -11.14 4.14 34.33
CA PRO A 348 -10.18 3.14 33.85
C PRO A 348 -10.81 1.98 33.06
N GLY A 349 -12.12 1.72 33.23
CA GLY A 349 -12.83 0.68 32.51
C GLY A 349 -13.31 1.13 31.13
N SER A 350 -13.77 2.38 31.00
CA SER A 350 -14.29 2.91 29.74
C SER A 350 -13.19 3.35 28.77
N ASP A 351 -12.16 4.06 29.24
CA ASP A 351 -11.15 4.69 28.37
C ASP A 351 -9.72 4.57 28.95
N PRO A 352 -9.19 3.33 29.13
CA PRO A 352 -7.87 3.12 29.73
C PRO A 352 -6.72 3.75 28.93
N ASP A 353 -6.82 3.81 27.60
CA ASP A 353 -5.78 4.41 26.75
C ASP A 353 -5.70 5.93 26.92
N ARG A 354 -6.86 6.61 26.98
CA ARG A 354 -6.96 8.05 27.22
C ARG A 354 -6.39 8.39 28.60
N ARG A 355 -6.73 7.60 29.62
CA ARG A 355 -6.17 7.74 30.96
C ARG A 355 -4.65 7.61 30.97
N ALA A 356 -4.10 6.57 30.35
CA ALA A 356 -2.65 6.34 30.26
C ALA A 356 -1.92 7.52 29.60
N TRP A 357 -2.49 8.05 28.51
CA TRP A 357 -1.98 9.22 27.80
C TRP A 357 -1.91 10.46 28.69
N HIS A 358 -2.99 10.79 29.41
CA HIS A 358 -2.98 11.92 30.32
C HIS A 358 -2.01 11.71 31.49
N ARG A 359 -1.90 10.50 32.05
CA ARG A 359 -0.88 10.22 33.08
C ARG A 359 0.54 10.48 32.57
N ALA A 360 0.85 10.05 31.34
CA ALA A 360 2.15 10.26 30.71
C ALA A 360 2.54 11.74 30.51
N HIS A 361 1.56 12.60 30.28
CA HIS A 361 1.75 14.05 30.19
C HIS A 361 1.80 14.75 31.55
N ALA A 362 1.25 14.12 32.60
CA ALA A 362 1.29 14.62 33.97
C ALA A 362 2.58 14.25 34.73
N THR A 363 3.31 13.24 34.26
CA THR A 363 4.54 12.73 34.88
C THR A 363 5.74 13.65 34.57
N VAL A 364 6.51 13.96 35.61
CA VAL A 364 7.77 14.71 35.52
C VAL A 364 8.93 13.75 35.76
N GLY A 365 9.64 13.37 34.70
CA GLY A 365 10.71 12.37 34.74
C GLY A 365 10.20 10.96 34.46
N ALA A 366 10.91 9.95 34.95
CA ALA A 366 10.59 8.56 34.72
C ALA A 366 9.62 8.01 35.79
N ASP A 367 8.68 7.16 35.37
CA ASP A 367 7.66 6.51 36.21
C ASP A 367 7.29 5.16 35.57
N GLU A 368 7.63 4.07 36.26
CA GLU A 368 7.44 2.71 35.75
C GLU A 368 5.96 2.32 35.64
N ASP A 369 5.10 2.80 36.56
CA ASP A 369 3.68 2.46 36.52
C ASP A 369 3.01 3.08 35.28
N VAL A 370 3.41 4.31 34.94
CA VAL A 370 2.93 4.99 33.73
C VAL A 370 3.51 4.36 32.47
N ALA A 371 4.80 4.01 32.47
CA ALA A 371 5.42 3.32 31.34
C ALA A 371 4.74 1.96 31.05
N ALA A 372 4.46 1.16 32.09
CA ALA A 372 3.76 -0.12 31.96
C ALA A 372 2.28 0.04 31.55
N GLU A 373 1.63 1.15 31.91
CA GLU A 373 0.27 1.46 31.43
C GLU A 373 0.25 1.84 29.95
N LEU A 374 1.23 2.61 29.48
CA LEU A 374 1.41 2.93 28.06
C LEU A 374 1.73 1.68 27.23
N GLU A 375 2.57 0.78 27.74
CA GLU A 375 2.88 -0.50 27.09
C GLU A 375 1.63 -1.37 26.90
N ARG A 376 0.76 -1.45 27.91
CA ARG A 376 -0.56 -2.11 27.78
C ARG A 376 -1.48 -1.41 26.77
N SER A 377 -1.42 -0.07 26.70
CA SER A 377 -2.17 0.73 25.73
C SER A 377 -1.67 0.48 24.30
N ALA A 378 -0.36 0.29 24.13
CA ALA A 378 0.22 -0.13 22.86
C ALA A 378 -0.26 -1.51 22.43
N GLY A 379 -0.32 -2.47 23.36
CA GLY A 379 -0.89 -3.80 23.10
C GLY A 379 -2.34 -3.74 22.61
N ARG A 380 -3.19 -2.93 23.25
CA ARG A 380 -4.59 -2.70 22.81
C ARG A 380 -4.67 -1.97 21.47
N ALA A 381 -3.83 -0.96 21.24
CA ALA A 381 -3.76 -0.27 19.95
C ALA A 381 -3.35 -1.24 18.82
N GLN A 382 -2.35 -2.10 19.07
CA GLN A 382 -1.90 -3.10 18.11
C GLN A 382 -2.96 -4.16 17.82
N ALA A 383 -3.67 -4.64 18.84
CA ALA A 383 -4.80 -5.58 18.66
C ALA A 383 -5.90 -5.00 17.76
N ARG A 384 -6.10 -3.68 17.79
CA ARG A 384 -7.05 -2.98 16.91
C ARG A 384 -6.49 -2.67 15.52
N GLY A 385 -5.23 -3.00 15.22
CA GLY A 385 -4.56 -2.62 13.96
C GLY A 385 -4.02 -1.18 13.95
N GLY A 386 -4.03 -0.50 15.10
CA GLY A 386 -3.50 0.84 15.32
C GLY A 386 -1.99 0.88 15.49
N VAL A 387 -1.24 0.52 14.45
CA VAL A 387 0.23 0.34 14.53
C VAL A 387 0.97 1.64 14.87
N ALA A 388 0.53 2.79 14.33
CA ALA A 388 1.13 4.09 14.63
C ALA A 388 0.91 4.52 16.09
N ALA A 389 -0.33 4.37 16.59
CA ALA A 389 -0.66 4.61 18.00
C ALA A 389 0.15 3.73 18.96
N ALA A 390 0.28 2.43 18.62
CA ALA A 390 1.11 1.51 19.39
C ALA A 390 2.58 1.96 19.43
N ALA A 391 3.11 2.44 18.30
CA ALA A 391 4.46 2.97 18.22
C ALA A 391 4.66 4.19 19.13
N ALA A 392 3.73 5.15 19.12
CA ALA A 392 3.82 6.33 19.97
C ALA A 392 3.70 6.01 21.47
N PHE A 393 2.78 5.11 21.83
CA PHE A 393 2.68 4.64 23.22
C PHE A 393 3.95 3.93 23.68
N LEU A 394 4.57 3.09 22.85
CA LEU A 394 5.83 2.41 23.17
C LEU A 394 7.02 3.38 23.24
N ALA A 395 7.10 4.35 22.32
CA ALA A 395 8.14 5.37 22.36
C ALA A 395 8.05 6.19 23.66
N ARG A 396 6.84 6.63 24.02
CA ARG A 396 6.61 7.36 25.27
C ARG A 396 6.84 6.47 26.51
N SER A 397 6.49 5.19 26.43
CA SER A 397 6.77 4.21 27.47
C SER A 397 8.27 4.06 27.71
N ALA A 398 9.08 3.98 26.64
CA ALA A 398 10.53 3.96 26.74
C ALA A 398 11.08 5.24 27.39
N GLU A 399 10.64 6.43 26.97
CA GLU A 399 11.07 7.71 27.56
C GLU A 399 10.80 7.81 29.07
N LEU A 400 9.66 7.28 29.52
CA LEU A 400 9.24 7.31 30.93
C LEU A 400 9.77 6.14 31.75
N SER A 401 10.50 5.19 31.16
CA SER A 401 11.04 4.04 31.88
C SER A 401 12.25 4.44 32.73
N PRO A 402 12.24 4.24 34.07
CA PRO A 402 13.38 4.57 34.91
C PRO A 402 14.51 3.55 34.72
N ASP A 403 14.16 2.27 34.68
CA ASP A 403 15.09 1.17 34.49
C ASP A 403 15.68 1.16 33.07
N ALA A 404 17.00 1.03 32.98
CA ALA A 404 17.70 1.11 31.70
C ALA A 404 17.44 -0.11 30.81
N VAL A 405 17.25 -1.30 31.39
CA VAL A 405 16.98 -2.53 30.63
C VAL A 405 15.59 -2.46 30.01
N ARG A 406 14.54 -2.18 30.81
CA ARG A 406 13.17 -1.99 30.33
C ARG A 406 13.03 -0.88 29.30
N ARG A 407 13.79 0.21 29.47
CA ARG A 407 13.87 1.30 28.49
C ARG A 407 14.34 0.80 27.13
N GLY A 408 15.41 0.00 27.10
CA GLY A 408 15.92 -0.62 25.87
C GLY A 408 14.88 -1.54 25.22
N GLU A 409 14.25 -2.43 26.00
CA GLU A 409 13.22 -3.35 25.52
C GLU A 409 12.03 -2.60 24.91
N ARG A 410 11.52 -1.58 25.59
CA ARG A 410 10.41 -0.73 25.12
C ARG A 410 10.79 0.10 23.90
N ALA A 411 12.02 0.62 23.83
CA ALA A 411 12.52 1.35 22.66
C ALA A 411 12.63 0.43 21.43
N LEU A 412 13.10 -0.81 21.61
CA LEU A 412 13.15 -1.81 20.55
C LEU A 412 11.73 -2.20 20.08
N ALA A 413 10.78 -2.34 21.01
CA ALA A 413 9.37 -2.56 20.68
C ALA A 413 8.77 -1.35 19.93
N ALA A 414 9.11 -0.12 20.36
CA ALA A 414 8.69 1.11 19.69
C ALA A 414 9.23 1.19 18.26
N ALA A 415 10.49 0.84 18.05
CA ALA A 415 11.09 0.76 16.72
C ALA A 415 10.38 -0.26 15.83
N ARG A 416 10.05 -1.45 16.37
CA ARG A 416 9.30 -2.51 15.66
C ARG A 416 7.94 -2.00 15.20
N ALA A 417 7.20 -1.36 16.09
CA ALA A 417 5.90 -0.79 15.79
C ALA A 417 6.01 0.36 14.76
N THR A 418 7.00 1.23 14.90
CA THR A 418 7.25 2.35 13.97
C THR A 418 7.59 1.84 12.56
N TYR A 419 8.41 0.78 12.46
CA TYR A 419 8.72 0.10 11.20
C TYR A 419 7.45 -0.45 10.54
N ARG A 420 6.61 -1.17 11.29
CA ARG A 420 5.33 -1.69 10.79
C ARG A 420 4.36 -0.57 10.36
N ALA A 421 4.45 0.61 10.98
CA ALA A 421 3.71 1.81 10.58
C ALA A 421 4.31 2.52 9.35
N GLY A 422 5.43 2.05 8.80
CA GLY A 422 6.13 2.61 7.64
C GLY A 422 6.99 3.85 7.95
N GLY A 423 7.29 4.13 9.22
CA GLY A 423 8.18 5.20 9.64
C GLY A 423 9.64 4.76 9.67
N PHE A 424 10.27 4.54 8.52
CA PHE A 424 11.61 3.93 8.46
C PHE A 424 12.70 4.73 9.20
N ASP A 425 12.79 6.04 8.98
CA ASP A 425 13.82 6.88 9.62
C ASP A 425 13.63 6.97 11.14
N ALA A 426 12.39 7.25 11.60
CA ALA A 426 12.07 7.28 13.02
C ALA A 426 12.26 5.92 13.71
N ALA A 427 12.03 4.81 13.00
CA ALA A 427 12.31 3.47 13.52
C ALA A 427 13.82 3.23 13.71
N LEU A 428 14.67 3.76 12.82
CA LEU A 428 16.13 3.71 12.98
C LEU A 428 16.59 4.58 14.16
N GLU A 429 16.01 5.77 14.36
CA GLU A 429 16.31 6.62 15.53
C GLU A 429 15.94 5.92 16.85
N LEU A 430 14.79 5.26 16.91
CA LEU A 430 14.36 4.47 18.08
C LEU A 430 15.24 3.23 18.29
N LEU A 431 15.73 2.59 17.23
CA LEU A 431 16.71 1.51 17.32
C LEU A 431 18.04 2.01 17.91
N ASP A 432 18.54 3.14 17.42
CA ASP A 432 19.77 3.74 17.94
C ASP A 432 19.60 4.09 19.43
N ALA A 433 18.43 4.61 19.84
CA ALA A 433 18.11 4.86 21.24
C ALA A 433 18.02 3.58 22.09
N ALA A 434 17.49 2.47 21.54
CA ALA A 434 17.45 1.18 22.20
C ALA A 434 18.86 0.61 22.44
N GLU A 435 19.76 0.76 21.46
CA GLU A 435 21.15 0.28 21.52
C GLU A 435 22.04 1.07 22.51
N LEU A 436 21.62 2.29 22.90
CA LEU A 436 22.25 3.05 24.00
C LEU A 436 21.91 2.49 25.39
N SER A 437 20.94 1.59 25.48
CA SER A 437 20.52 0.92 26.72
C SER A 437 21.12 -0.49 26.83
N PRO A 438 21.29 -1.05 28.04
CA PRO A 438 21.72 -2.43 28.21
C PRO A 438 20.64 -3.38 27.70
N LEU A 439 20.85 -3.95 26.52
CA LEU A 439 20.05 -5.04 25.95
C LEU A 439 20.71 -6.38 26.26
N ASP A 440 19.89 -7.39 26.53
CA ASP A 440 20.36 -8.78 26.57
C ASP A 440 20.71 -9.27 25.15
N ASP A 441 21.32 -10.46 25.05
CA ASP A 441 21.73 -11.02 23.76
C ASP A 441 20.55 -11.15 22.79
N ARG A 442 19.35 -11.49 23.29
CA ARG A 442 18.13 -11.63 22.49
C ARG A 442 17.64 -10.28 21.96
N GLY A 443 17.68 -9.24 22.78
CA GLY A 443 17.35 -7.86 22.41
C GLY A 443 18.30 -7.30 21.36
N LEU A 444 19.62 -7.51 21.53
CA LEU A 444 20.63 -7.13 20.53
C LEU A 444 20.39 -7.83 19.20
N ALA A 445 20.21 -9.16 19.20
CA ALA A 445 19.92 -9.93 17.99
C ALA A 445 18.64 -9.44 17.29
N SER A 446 17.60 -9.15 18.06
CA SER A 446 16.33 -8.61 17.57
C SER A 446 16.46 -7.19 16.99
N SER A 447 17.36 -6.35 17.54
CA SER A 447 17.70 -5.03 17.01
C SER A 447 18.35 -5.15 15.63
N HIS A 448 19.39 -5.99 15.51
CA HIS A 448 20.07 -6.24 14.24
C HIS A 448 19.12 -6.77 13.15
N LEU A 449 18.25 -7.72 13.52
CA LEU A 449 17.21 -8.24 12.62
C LEU A 449 16.28 -7.11 12.12
N LEU A 450 15.80 -6.26 13.04
CA LEU A 450 14.93 -5.13 12.68
C LEU A 450 15.63 -4.14 11.75
N ARG A 451 16.90 -3.83 12.03
CA ARG A 451 17.70 -2.93 11.19
C ARG A 451 17.85 -3.49 9.78
N GLY A 452 18.12 -4.79 9.64
CA GLY A 452 18.14 -5.49 8.35
C GLY A 452 16.80 -5.41 7.61
N GLN A 453 15.68 -5.64 8.31
CA GLN A 453 14.32 -5.54 7.75
C GLN A 453 13.99 -4.11 7.29
N ILE A 454 14.31 -3.08 8.09
CA ILE A 454 14.10 -1.68 7.73
C ILE A 454 14.90 -1.32 6.47
N VAL A 455 16.18 -1.71 6.40
CA VAL A 455 17.03 -1.42 5.23
C VAL A 455 16.57 -2.17 3.99
N PHE A 456 16.07 -3.40 4.14
CA PHE A 456 15.47 -4.16 3.04
C PHE A 456 14.27 -3.42 2.46
N ALA A 457 13.36 -2.94 3.32
CA ALA A 457 12.13 -2.26 2.90
C ALA A 457 12.34 -0.82 2.39
N SER A 458 13.32 -0.08 2.94
CA SER A 458 13.50 1.35 2.67
C SER A 458 14.57 1.70 1.64
N ARG A 459 15.56 0.81 1.42
CA ARG A 459 16.71 1.06 0.53
C ARG A 459 16.82 0.03 -0.59
N SER A 460 17.25 -1.19 -0.29
CA SER A 460 17.37 -2.27 -1.26
C SER A 460 17.68 -3.61 -0.58
N ALA A 461 17.39 -4.70 -1.31
CA ALA A 461 17.77 -6.04 -0.88
C ALA A 461 19.29 -6.19 -0.67
N GLY A 462 20.11 -5.60 -1.53
CA GLY A 462 21.57 -5.68 -1.43
C GLY A 462 22.15 -4.99 -0.19
N ALA A 463 21.59 -3.84 0.19
CA ALA A 463 22.03 -3.11 1.39
C ALA A 463 21.65 -3.84 2.70
N ALA A 464 20.59 -4.66 2.67
CA ALA A 464 20.11 -5.40 3.83
C ALA A 464 20.89 -6.67 4.13
N LEU A 465 21.50 -7.30 3.11
CA LEU A 465 22.20 -8.58 3.22
C LEU A 465 23.21 -8.66 4.38
N PRO A 466 24.19 -7.73 4.53
CA PRO A 466 25.16 -7.83 5.62
C PRO A 466 24.50 -7.72 6.99
N LEU A 467 23.40 -6.96 7.11
CA LEU A 467 22.67 -6.79 8.35
C LEU A 467 21.86 -8.05 8.71
N LEU A 468 21.20 -8.67 7.73
CA LEU A 468 20.46 -9.91 7.94
C LEU A 468 21.40 -11.09 8.27
N LEU A 469 22.56 -11.17 7.63
CA LEU A 469 23.58 -12.18 7.94
C LEU A 469 24.10 -12.05 9.38
N GLU A 470 24.46 -10.83 9.80
CA GLU A 470 24.91 -10.57 11.16
C GLU A 470 23.81 -10.87 12.18
N ALA A 471 22.56 -10.50 11.88
CA ALA A 471 21.41 -10.81 12.72
C ALA A 471 21.21 -12.32 12.89
N ALA A 472 21.27 -13.09 11.80
CA ALA A 472 21.10 -14.54 11.83
C ALA A 472 22.17 -15.23 12.68
N ARG A 473 23.45 -14.84 12.54
CA ARG A 473 24.56 -15.38 13.36
C ARG A 473 24.38 -15.14 14.85
N ARG A 474 23.88 -13.95 15.22
CA ARG A 474 23.60 -13.63 16.63
C ARG A 474 22.43 -14.43 17.19
N LEU A 475 21.47 -14.79 16.33
CA LEU A 475 20.33 -15.60 16.72
C LEU A 475 20.68 -17.09 16.90
N GLU A 476 21.74 -17.61 16.29
CA GLU A 476 22.11 -19.03 16.36
C GLU A 476 22.15 -19.60 17.79
N PRO A 477 22.84 -18.99 18.78
CA PRO A 477 22.87 -19.50 20.15
C PRO A 477 21.60 -19.20 20.96
N ILE A 478 20.69 -18.35 20.47
CA ILE A 478 19.56 -17.79 21.23
C ILE A 478 18.23 -18.42 20.79
N ASP A 479 18.01 -18.45 19.48
CA ASP A 479 16.78 -18.87 18.83
C ASP A 479 17.12 -19.47 17.44
N PRO A 480 17.55 -20.76 17.41
CA PRO A 480 17.94 -21.44 16.17
C PRO A 480 16.86 -21.40 15.07
N GLY A 481 15.58 -21.44 15.44
CA GLY A 481 14.47 -21.34 14.47
C GLY A 481 14.43 -19.97 13.80
N LEU A 482 14.40 -18.89 14.59
CA LEU A 482 14.42 -17.54 14.04
C LEU A 482 15.72 -17.23 13.27
N ALA A 483 16.85 -17.81 13.68
CA ALA A 483 18.10 -17.74 12.92
C ALA A 483 17.94 -18.32 11.51
N ARG A 484 17.33 -19.51 11.39
CA ARG A 484 17.07 -20.15 10.09
C ARG A 484 16.06 -19.38 9.23
N GLU A 485 15.00 -18.85 9.83
CA GLU A 485 14.08 -17.94 9.12
C GLU A 485 14.79 -16.68 8.61
N THR A 486 15.71 -16.13 9.41
CA THR A 486 16.52 -14.96 9.01
C THR A 486 17.49 -15.33 7.89
N TYR A 487 18.08 -16.52 7.91
CA TYR A 487 18.90 -17.04 6.81
C TYR A 487 18.09 -17.25 5.53
N ARG A 488 16.85 -17.75 5.62
CA ARG A 488 15.90 -17.83 4.50
C ARG A 488 15.65 -16.44 3.91
N ASP A 489 15.37 -15.45 4.75
CA ASP A 489 15.10 -14.08 4.30
C ASP A 489 16.34 -13.45 3.66
N ALA A 490 17.53 -13.68 4.23
CA ALA A 490 18.81 -13.25 3.65
C ALA A 490 19.08 -13.92 2.29
N LEU A 491 18.82 -15.22 2.16
CA LEU A 491 19.00 -15.95 0.92
C LEU A 491 17.95 -15.53 -0.13
N TYR A 492 16.71 -15.26 0.27
CA TYR A 492 15.70 -14.70 -0.64
C TYR A 492 16.08 -13.29 -1.11
N ALA A 493 16.60 -12.45 -0.20
CA ALA A 493 17.09 -11.12 -0.50
C ALA A 493 18.28 -11.17 -1.46
N SER A 494 19.19 -12.15 -1.32
CA SER A 494 20.37 -12.26 -2.18
C SER A 494 19.99 -12.55 -3.62
N PHE A 495 19.07 -13.50 -3.83
CA PHE A 495 18.53 -13.77 -5.15
C PHE A 495 17.74 -12.57 -5.72
N THR A 496 17.17 -11.70 -4.88
CA THR A 496 16.43 -10.50 -5.34
C THR A 496 17.38 -9.35 -5.68
N ALA A 497 18.44 -9.18 -4.90
CA ALA A 497 19.51 -8.23 -5.19
C ALA A 497 20.28 -8.60 -6.48
N GLY A 498 20.26 -9.88 -6.87
CA GLY A 498 20.74 -10.37 -8.16
C GLY A 498 22.25 -10.13 -8.32
N ARG A 499 22.65 -9.43 -9.39
CA ARG A 499 24.07 -9.17 -9.74
C ARG A 499 24.75 -8.01 -9.00
N LEU A 500 24.10 -7.41 -8.00
CA LEU A 500 24.60 -6.21 -7.31
C LEU A 500 25.36 -6.48 -6.00
N PRO A 501 25.00 -7.46 -5.17
CA PRO A 501 25.85 -7.90 -4.06
C PRO A 501 27.17 -8.47 -4.59
N THR A 502 28.24 -8.40 -3.79
CA THR A 502 29.47 -9.12 -4.14
C THR A 502 29.26 -10.62 -3.94
N GLY A 503 29.78 -11.46 -4.84
CA GLY A 503 29.61 -12.92 -4.77
C GLY A 503 30.07 -13.53 -3.43
N ALA A 504 31.03 -12.89 -2.75
CA ALA A 504 31.45 -13.27 -1.40
C ALA A 504 30.31 -13.20 -0.38
N GLN A 505 29.49 -12.15 -0.39
CA GLN A 505 28.39 -11.98 0.58
C GLN A 505 27.30 -13.05 0.42
N VAL A 506 26.97 -13.44 -0.80
CA VAL A 506 25.96 -14.48 -1.07
C VAL A 506 26.45 -15.84 -0.60
N ALA A 507 27.72 -16.17 -0.89
CA ALA A 507 28.36 -17.39 -0.41
C ALA A 507 28.52 -17.40 1.12
N ASP A 508 28.75 -16.25 1.75
CA ASP A 508 28.82 -16.13 3.22
C ASP A 508 27.49 -16.44 3.88
N VAL A 509 26.37 -15.94 3.34
CA VAL A 509 25.02 -16.25 3.81
C VAL A 509 24.73 -17.74 3.68
N ALA A 510 25.00 -18.32 2.50
CA ALA A 510 24.72 -19.73 2.25
C ALA A 510 25.57 -20.66 3.14
N ARG A 511 26.87 -20.39 3.30
CA ARG A 511 27.74 -21.16 4.20
C ARG A 511 27.29 -21.07 5.65
N ALA A 512 26.88 -19.88 6.09
CA ALA A 512 26.39 -19.68 7.45
C ALA A 512 25.06 -20.41 7.68
N ALA A 513 24.14 -20.37 6.70
CA ALA A 513 22.88 -21.11 6.77
C ALA A 513 23.08 -22.64 6.89
N LEU A 514 24.05 -23.21 6.17
CA LEU A 514 24.39 -24.65 6.26
C LEU A 514 25.07 -25.02 7.58
N ALA A 515 25.82 -24.09 8.19
CA ALA A 515 26.48 -24.30 9.47
C ALA A 515 25.54 -24.09 10.67
N ALA A 516 24.39 -23.45 10.45
CA ALA A 516 23.45 -23.09 11.51
C ALA A 516 22.81 -24.35 12.14
N PRO A 517 22.63 -24.35 13.47
CA PRO A 517 21.96 -25.47 14.15
C PRO A 517 20.53 -25.68 13.62
N PRO A 518 20.03 -26.93 13.58
CA PRO A 518 18.66 -27.20 13.16
C PRO A 518 17.65 -26.58 14.13
N GLY A 519 16.54 -26.06 13.59
CA GLY A 519 15.44 -25.48 14.37
C GLY A 519 14.58 -26.54 15.09
N PRO A 520 13.85 -26.19 16.17
CA PRO A 520 13.13 -27.13 17.03
C PRO A 520 11.77 -27.67 16.51
N ALA A 521 11.34 -27.40 15.28
CA ALA A 521 10.08 -27.94 14.73
C ALA A 521 10.07 -28.03 13.18
N ALA A 522 9.07 -28.73 12.64
CA ALA A 522 8.82 -29.13 11.24
C ALA A 522 8.80 -27.99 10.19
N GLU A 523 9.92 -27.30 10.02
CA GLU A 523 10.26 -26.63 8.77
C GLU A 523 10.54 -27.70 7.70
N PRO A 524 10.52 -27.36 6.41
CA PRO A 524 11.23 -28.13 5.40
C PRO A 524 12.72 -27.71 5.43
N PRO A 525 13.58 -28.23 6.34
CA PRO A 525 14.98 -27.80 6.47
C PRO A 525 15.72 -27.86 5.13
N LEU A 526 15.30 -28.80 4.28
CA LEU A 526 15.81 -29.06 2.95
C LEU A 526 15.64 -27.90 1.95
N LEU A 527 14.66 -27.00 2.12
CA LEU A 527 14.50 -25.86 1.20
C LEU A 527 15.59 -24.81 1.40
N LEU A 528 15.84 -24.42 2.65
CA LEU A 528 16.93 -23.48 2.96
C LEU A 528 18.28 -24.11 2.64
N ASP A 529 18.50 -25.33 3.13
CA ASP A 529 19.78 -26.02 2.97
C ASP A 529 20.05 -26.30 1.49
N GLY A 530 19.06 -26.80 0.74
CA GLY A 530 19.20 -27.03 -0.70
C GLY A 530 19.49 -25.74 -1.48
N GLY A 531 18.83 -24.63 -1.14
CA GLY A 531 19.11 -23.32 -1.72
C GLY A 531 20.52 -22.82 -1.41
N ALA A 532 21.01 -23.04 -0.19
CA ALA A 532 22.35 -22.71 0.22
C ALA A 532 23.41 -23.61 -0.46
N THR A 533 23.16 -24.92 -0.56
CA THR A 533 24.01 -25.88 -1.26
C THR A 533 24.16 -25.55 -2.75
N ILE A 534 23.11 -25.05 -3.41
CA ILE A 534 23.22 -24.54 -4.79
C ILE A 534 24.28 -23.43 -4.89
N VAL A 535 24.31 -22.52 -3.92
CA VAL A 535 25.24 -21.39 -3.91
C VAL A 535 26.67 -21.83 -3.58
N THR A 536 26.85 -22.77 -2.66
CA THR A 536 28.18 -23.18 -2.15
C THR A 536 28.84 -24.30 -2.93
N GLU A 537 28.06 -25.31 -3.32
CA GLU A 537 28.53 -26.56 -3.93
C GLU A 537 28.05 -26.72 -5.39
N GLY A 538 27.17 -25.82 -5.83
CA GLY A 538 26.66 -25.76 -7.20
C GLY A 538 25.30 -26.40 -7.36
N TYR A 539 24.66 -26.08 -8.50
CA TYR A 539 23.27 -26.42 -8.77
C TYR A 539 22.95 -27.91 -8.61
N ALA A 540 23.82 -28.80 -9.13
CA ALA A 540 23.60 -30.25 -9.08
C ALA A 540 23.58 -30.83 -7.65
N ALA A 541 24.30 -30.23 -6.71
CA ALA A 541 24.36 -30.71 -5.33
C ALA A 541 23.09 -30.36 -4.54
N GLY A 542 22.53 -29.15 -4.73
CA GLY A 542 21.38 -28.68 -3.95
C GLY A 542 20.01 -29.09 -4.49
N VAL A 543 19.89 -29.43 -5.78
CA VAL A 543 18.61 -29.79 -6.40
C VAL A 543 17.89 -30.97 -5.72
N PRO A 544 18.54 -32.11 -5.39
CA PRO A 544 17.86 -33.22 -4.74
C PRO A 544 17.18 -32.79 -3.42
N MET A 545 17.87 -32.00 -2.60
CA MET A 545 17.33 -31.47 -1.34
C MET A 545 16.13 -30.56 -1.59
N LEU A 546 16.20 -29.67 -2.58
CA LEU A 546 15.07 -28.80 -2.92
C LEU A 546 13.85 -29.61 -3.40
N ARG A 547 14.05 -30.64 -4.23
CA ARG A 547 12.95 -31.51 -4.70
C ARG A 547 12.31 -32.28 -3.56
N ASP A 548 13.13 -32.87 -2.70
CA ASP A 548 12.65 -33.57 -1.51
C ASP A 548 11.86 -32.62 -0.59
N GLY A 549 12.42 -31.43 -0.32
CA GLY A 549 11.76 -30.39 0.47
C GLY A 549 10.44 -29.89 -0.13
N LEU A 550 10.35 -29.76 -1.45
CA LEU A 550 9.11 -29.40 -2.14
C LEU A 550 8.06 -30.52 -2.08
N SER A 551 8.48 -31.79 -2.20
CA SER A 551 7.58 -32.95 -2.12
C SER A 551 7.02 -33.17 -0.71
N GLN A 552 7.81 -32.82 0.32
CA GLN A 552 7.43 -32.90 1.73
C GLN A 552 6.54 -31.73 2.16
N LEU A 553 6.48 -30.65 1.36
CA LEU A 553 5.69 -29.47 1.70
C LEU A 553 4.20 -29.76 1.54
N GLY A 554 3.58 -30.28 2.60
CA GLY A 554 2.14 -30.53 2.64
C GLY A 554 1.33 -29.24 2.47
N VAL A 555 0.38 -29.26 1.53
CA VAL A 555 -0.62 -28.19 1.28
C VAL A 555 -1.57 -28.00 2.49
N SER A 556 -1.46 -28.79 3.55
CA SER A 556 -2.26 -28.68 4.78
C SER A 556 -1.46 -28.33 6.03
N GLU A 557 -0.14 -28.49 6.04
CA GLU A 557 0.66 -28.44 7.29
C GLU A 557 1.16 -27.03 7.62
N LEU A 558 1.42 -26.19 6.62
CA LEU A 558 1.76 -24.77 6.83
C LEU A 558 0.50 -23.94 7.04
N SER A 559 0.24 -23.45 8.25
CA SER A 559 -0.89 -22.55 8.53
C SER A 559 -0.41 -21.24 9.17
N GLY A 560 -1.17 -20.15 8.98
CA GLY A 560 -0.90 -18.85 9.59
C GLY A 560 0.28 -18.06 9.00
N GLU A 561 0.89 -17.19 9.82
CA GLU A 561 1.93 -16.25 9.39
C GLU A 561 3.24 -16.94 8.93
N ALA A 562 3.61 -18.08 9.54
CA ALA A 562 4.80 -18.83 9.14
C ALA A 562 4.71 -19.33 7.69
N ALA A 563 3.50 -19.70 7.24
CA ALA A 563 3.24 -20.11 5.87
C ALA A 563 3.43 -18.95 4.87
N LEU A 564 3.04 -17.72 5.25
CA LEU A 564 3.24 -16.52 4.43
C LEU A 564 4.72 -16.17 4.24
N GLY A 565 5.60 -16.56 5.17
CA GLY A 565 7.05 -16.41 5.04
C GLY A 565 7.72 -17.46 4.15
N TRP A 566 7.34 -18.74 4.29
CA TRP A 566 8.00 -19.84 3.57
C TRP A 566 7.47 -20.08 2.15
N LEU A 567 6.18 -19.87 1.89
CA LEU A 567 5.60 -20.13 0.57
C LEU A 567 6.21 -19.29 -0.56
N PRO A 568 6.52 -17.98 -0.41
CA PRO A 568 7.21 -17.21 -1.45
C PRO A 568 8.59 -17.80 -1.80
N PHE A 569 9.33 -18.26 -0.79
CA PHE A 569 10.63 -18.92 -0.98
C PHE A 569 10.45 -20.26 -1.69
N ALA A 570 9.50 -21.09 -1.26
CA ALA A 570 9.20 -22.38 -1.87
C ALA A 570 8.74 -22.24 -3.34
N CYS A 571 7.87 -21.27 -3.66
CA CYS A 571 7.47 -20.96 -5.04
C CYS A 571 8.68 -20.62 -5.91
N ARG A 572 9.61 -19.81 -5.38
CA ARG A 572 10.83 -19.44 -6.09
C ARG A 572 11.74 -20.65 -6.31
N MET A 573 11.90 -21.52 -5.31
CA MET A 573 12.70 -22.74 -5.45
C MET A 573 12.09 -23.71 -6.45
N ALA A 574 10.78 -23.96 -6.40
CA ALA A 574 10.08 -24.80 -7.37
C ALA A 574 10.28 -24.33 -8.81
N HIS A 575 10.18 -23.01 -9.05
CA HIS A 575 10.50 -22.41 -10.33
C HIS A 575 11.97 -22.61 -10.72
N ASN A 576 12.91 -22.41 -9.79
CA ASN A 576 14.34 -22.53 -10.05
C ASN A 576 14.81 -23.97 -10.31
N VAL A 577 14.13 -24.97 -9.76
CA VAL A 577 14.44 -26.41 -9.97
C VAL A 577 13.52 -27.10 -10.98
N TRP A 578 12.74 -26.32 -11.75
CA TRP A 578 11.91 -26.82 -12.85
C TRP A 578 10.80 -27.79 -12.41
N GLU A 579 10.28 -27.63 -11.19
CA GLU A 579 9.15 -28.39 -10.64
C GLU A 579 7.83 -27.62 -10.86
N PHE A 580 7.26 -27.75 -12.05
CA PHE A 580 6.11 -26.94 -12.48
C PHE A 580 4.84 -27.20 -11.65
N ASP A 581 4.57 -28.46 -11.31
CA ASP A 581 3.35 -28.85 -10.59
C ASP A 581 3.37 -28.28 -9.17
N SER A 582 4.49 -28.43 -8.46
CA SER A 582 4.72 -27.81 -7.15
C SER A 582 4.61 -26.28 -7.25
N TRP A 583 5.20 -25.65 -8.27
CA TRP A 583 5.08 -24.21 -8.47
C TRP A 583 3.62 -23.77 -8.68
N SER A 584 2.84 -24.53 -9.44
CA SER A 584 1.42 -24.26 -9.68
C SER A 584 0.60 -24.32 -8.39
N VAL A 585 0.75 -25.41 -7.62
CA VAL A 585 0.02 -25.63 -6.36
C VAL A 585 0.39 -24.60 -5.30
N LEU A 586 1.69 -24.36 -5.09
CA LEU A 586 2.16 -23.44 -4.05
C LEU A 586 1.80 -21.98 -4.34
N SER A 587 1.88 -21.56 -5.61
CA SER A 587 1.53 -20.19 -5.99
C SER A 587 0.02 -19.92 -5.89
N ALA A 588 -0.82 -20.92 -6.19
CA ALA A 588 -2.27 -20.81 -5.97
C ALA A 588 -2.59 -20.70 -4.48
N ARG A 589 -2.03 -21.60 -3.65
CA ARG A 589 -2.22 -21.58 -2.19
C ARG A 589 -1.80 -20.27 -1.55
N LEU A 590 -0.67 -19.70 -1.97
CA LEU A 590 -0.19 -18.42 -1.45
C LEU A 590 -1.18 -17.28 -1.75
N VAL A 591 -1.79 -17.27 -2.94
CA VAL A 591 -2.84 -16.29 -3.29
C VAL A 591 -4.10 -16.52 -2.45
N ASP A 592 -4.55 -17.76 -2.33
CA ASP A 592 -5.76 -18.10 -1.57
C ASP A 592 -5.61 -17.76 -0.10
N MET A 593 -4.49 -18.14 0.52
CA MET A 593 -4.21 -17.84 1.92
C MET A 593 -4.08 -16.33 2.16
N ALA A 594 -3.43 -15.58 1.26
CA ALA A 594 -3.35 -14.13 1.37
C ALA A 594 -4.74 -13.46 1.29
N ARG A 595 -5.68 -14.04 0.54
CA ARG A 595 -7.08 -13.58 0.47
C ARG A 595 -7.88 -13.97 1.71
N GLU A 596 -7.77 -15.22 2.16
CA GLU A 596 -8.49 -15.76 3.32
C GLU A 596 -8.19 -14.97 4.60
N VAL A 597 -6.91 -14.68 4.86
CA VAL A 597 -6.50 -13.92 6.05
C VAL A 597 -6.47 -12.41 5.84
N GLY A 598 -6.79 -11.93 4.63
CA GLY A 598 -6.78 -10.51 4.30
C GLY A 598 -5.41 -9.86 4.36
N ALA A 599 -4.32 -10.59 4.06
CA ALA A 599 -2.94 -10.08 4.05
C ALA A 599 -2.63 -9.30 2.77
N LEU A 600 -3.16 -8.08 2.68
CA LEU A 600 -3.15 -7.26 1.46
C LEU A 600 -1.76 -6.68 1.15
N SER A 601 -0.86 -6.65 2.12
CA SER A 601 0.56 -6.36 1.92
C SER A 601 1.32 -7.47 1.19
N VAL A 602 0.90 -8.74 1.35
CA VAL A 602 1.56 -9.92 0.75
C VAL A 602 0.95 -10.28 -0.60
N LEU A 603 -0.36 -10.08 -0.76
CA LEU A 603 -1.13 -10.45 -1.95
C LEU A 603 -0.50 -10.00 -3.30
N PRO A 604 0.02 -8.76 -3.47
CA PRO A 604 0.65 -8.36 -4.73
C PRO A 604 1.84 -9.24 -5.16
N SER A 605 2.66 -9.67 -4.20
CA SER A 605 3.80 -10.56 -4.45
C SER A 605 3.34 -11.99 -4.78
N ALA A 606 2.29 -12.46 -4.11
CA ALA A 606 1.65 -13.75 -4.39
C ALA A 606 1.08 -13.80 -5.82
N LEU A 607 0.36 -12.75 -6.22
CA LEU A 607 -0.21 -12.62 -7.56
C LEU A 607 0.89 -12.63 -8.63
N LEU A 608 2.04 -12.00 -8.38
CA LEU A 608 3.16 -12.01 -9.32
C LEU A 608 3.76 -13.41 -9.51
N LEU A 609 3.94 -14.16 -8.42
CA LEU A 609 4.45 -15.55 -8.48
C LEU A 609 3.48 -16.46 -9.24
N ARG A 610 2.18 -16.30 -9.02
CA ARG A 610 1.13 -17.04 -9.74
C ARG A 610 1.06 -16.63 -11.21
N LEU A 611 1.16 -15.33 -11.51
CA LEU A 611 1.14 -14.79 -12.87
C LEU A 611 2.23 -15.42 -13.72
N SER A 612 3.45 -15.49 -13.18
CA SER A 612 4.59 -16.07 -13.88
C SER A 612 4.31 -17.52 -14.24
N ASN A 613 3.75 -18.32 -13.31
CA ASN A 613 3.35 -19.69 -13.57
C ASN A 613 2.30 -19.81 -14.69
N ARG A 614 1.29 -18.93 -14.68
CA ARG A 614 0.22 -18.92 -15.70
C ARG A 614 0.72 -18.53 -17.10
N VAL A 615 1.73 -17.67 -17.20
CA VAL A 615 2.39 -17.38 -18.49
C VAL A 615 3.06 -18.65 -19.05
N PHE A 616 3.79 -19.41 -18.23
CA PHE A 616 4.41 -20.67 -18.69
C PHE A 616 3.37 -21.76 -19.06
N ALA A 617 2.21 -21.76 -18.38
CA ALA A 617 1.07 -22.61 -18.73
C ALA A 617 0.41 -22.26 -20.09
N GLY A 618 0.76 -21.11 -20.69
CA GLY A 618 0.09 -20.57 -21.88
C GLY A 618 -1.26 -19.91 -21.59
N GLU A 619 -1.60 -19.68 -20.32
CA GLU A 619 -2.87 -19.10 -19.88
C GLU A 619 -2.77 -17.57 -19.80
N PHE A 620 -2.46 -16.89 -20.92
CA PHE A 620 -2.22 -15.43 -20.90
C PHE A 620 -3.45 -14.61 -20.49
N GLY A 621 -4.66 -15.12 -20.76
CA GLY A 621 -5.89 -14.51 -20.25
C GLY A 621 -5.96 -14.52 -18.72
N ALA A 622 -5.56 -15.64 -18.08
CA ALA A 622 -5.46 -15.72 -16.62
C ALA A 622 -4.33 -14.82 -16.08
N ALA A 623 -3.17 -14.80 -16.73
CA ALA A 623 -2.07 -13.90 -16.38
C ALA A 623 -2.50 -12.42 -16.45
N GLU A 624 -3.26 -12.02 -17.48
CA GLU A 624 -3.80 -10.66 -17.61
C GLU A 624 -4.81 -10.33 -16.51
N SER A 625 -5.61 -11.28 -16.04
CA SER A 625 -6.44 -11.08 -14.83
C SER A 625 -5.59 -10.72 -13.63
N LEU A 626 -4.48 -11.43 -13.43
CA LEU A 626 -3.59 -11.22 -12.29
C LEU A 626 -2.82 -9.90 -12.40
N VAL A 627 -2.41 -9.48 -13.61
CA VAL A 627 -1.87 -8.12 -13.86
C VAL A 627 -2.90 -7.06 -13.48
N ALA A 628 -4.14 -7.20 -13.96
CA ALA A 628 -5.20 -6.23 -13.70
C ALA A 628 -5.55 -6.16 -12.19
N GLU A 629 -5.61 -7.30 -11.50
CA GLU A 629 -5.78 -7.35 -10.05
C GLU A 629 -4.63 -6.67 -9.31
N SER A 630 -3.39 -6.98 -9.70
CA SER A 630 -2.19 -6.36 -9.12
C SER A 630 -2.14 -4.86 -9.39
N ALA A 631 -2.60 -4.40 -10.55
CA ALA A 631 -2.73 -2.97 -10.87
C ALA A 631 -3.79 -2.29 -9.99
N ALA A 632 -4.98 -2.89 -9.86
CA ALA A 632 -6.05 -2.38 -8.99
C ALA A 632 -5.59 -2.30 -7.53
N ILE A 633 -4.90 -3.33 -7.04
CA ILE A 633 -4.29 -3.34 -5.69
C ILE A 633 -3.19 -2.29 -5.60
N GLY A 634 -2.28 -2.20 -6.57
CA GLY A 634 -1.18 -1.24 -6.56
C GLY A 634 -1.65 0.22 -6.60
N GLU A 635 -2.74 0.52 -7.31
CA GLU A 635 -3.43 1.80 -7.25
C GLU A 635 -4.08 2.04 -5.86
N ALA A 636 -4.53 0.96 -5.20
CA ALA A 636 -5.06 0.98 -3.84
C ALA A 636 -4.03 1.30 -2.77
N THR A 637 -2.89 0.62 -2.86
CA THR A 637 -1.89 0.57 -1.80
C THR A 637 -0.74 1.54 -2.04
N GLY A 638 -0.66 2.13 -3.24
CA GLY A 638 0.49 2.92 -3.69
C GLY A 638 1.65 2.07 -4.22
N SER A 639 1.51 0.75 -4.27
CA SER A 639 2.54 -0.21 -4.70
C SER A 639 2.38 -0.60 -6.17
N ARG A 640 2.51 0.35 -7.10
CA ARG A 640 2.36 0.13 -8.56
C ARG A 640 3.41 -0.81 -9.17
N PHE A 641 4.52 -1.04 -8.47
CA PHE A 641 5.63 -1.89 -8.92
C PHE A 641 5.18 -3.30 -9.33
N PHE A 642 4.35 -3.97 -8.52
CA PHE A 642 3.98 -5.36 -8.80
C PHE A 642 3.20 -5.52 -10.10
N ALA A 643 2.38 -4.53 -10.46
CA ALA A 643 1.65 -4.51 -11.71
C ALA A 643 2.58 -4.32 -12.92
N GLN A 644 3.53 -3.39 -12.80
CA GLN A 644 4.54 -3.15 -13.83
C GLN A 644 5.40 -4.40 -14.04
N TYR A 645 5.86 -5.03 -12.96
CA TYR A 645 6.66 -6.26 -13.04
C TYR A 645 5.84 -7.42 -13.64
N GLY A 646 4.56 -7.53 -13.29
CA GLY A 646 3.66 -8.52 -13.91
C GLY A 646 3.52 -8.31 -15.43
N ALA A 647 3.37 -7.06 -15.87
CA ALA A 647 3.33 -6.72 -17.29
C ALA A 647 4.67 -7.04 -18.00
N LEU A 648 5.80 -6.86 -17.32
CA LEU A 648 7.13 -7.20 -17.85
C LEU A 648 7.26 -8.70 -18.15
N VAL A 649 6.53 -9.56 -17.44
CA VAL A 649 6.51 -11.00 -17.68
C VAL A 649 5.60 -11.41 -18.84
N LEU A 650 4.47 -10.71 -19.04
CA LEU A 650 3.45 -11.08 -20.02
C LEU A 650 3.65 -10.42 -21.41
N GLU A 651 3.91 -9.11 -21.45
CA GLU A 651 3.92 -8.33 -22.70
C GLU A 651 4.98 -8.78 -23.74
N PRO A 652 6.19 -9.23 -23.34
CA PRO A 652 7.16 -9.76 -24.29
C PRO A 652 6.64 -10.95 -25.10
N TRP A 653 5.88 -11.85 -24.45
CA TRP A 653 5.29 -13.01 -25.12
C TRP A 653 4.18 -12.62 -26.08
N ARG A 654 3.41 -11.56 -25.76
CA ARG A 654 2.41 -10.99 -26.67
C ARG A 654 3.04 -10.38 -27.90
N GLY A 655 4.33 -10.03 -27.87
CA GLY A 655 5.04 -9.51 -29.04
C GLY A 655 4.80 -8.03 -29.31
N ARG A 656 4.23 -7.30 -28.35
CA ARG A 656 3.90 -5.87 -28.49
C ARG A 656 5.09 -5.02 -28.10
N GLU A 657 5.84 -4.58 -29.11
CA GLU A 657 7.11 -3.86 -28.91
C GLU A 657 6.94 -2.57 -28.11
N GLU A 658 5.93 -1.75 -28.43
CA GLU A 658 5.67 -0.48 -27.75
C GLU A 658 5.30 -0.70 -26.28
N ALA A 659 4.33 -1.57 -26.00
CA ALA A 659 3.92 -1.93 -24.64
C ALA A 659 5.08 -2.50 -23.80
N THR A 660 5.90 -3.38 -24.39
CA THR A 660 7.07 -3.94 -23.71
C THR A 660 8.08 -2.84 -23.35
N ARG A 661 8.34 -1.91 -24.28
CA ARG A 661 9.26 -0.78 -24.06
C ARG A 661 8.75 0.16 -22.97
N GLU A 662 7.46 0.51 -22.99
CA GLU A 662 6.85 1.35 -21.96
C GLU A 662 7.00 0.76 -20.56
N VAL A 663 6.80 -0.55 -20.41
CA VAL A 663 6.97 -1.24 -19.13
C VAL A 663 8.43 -1.28 -18.68
N VAL A 664 9.37 -1.57 -19.58
CA VAL A 664 10.82 -1.54 -19.30
C VAL A 664 11.25 -0.14 -18.85
N ASP A 665 10.79 0.90 -19.55
CA ASP A 665 11.07 2.30 -19.22
C ASP A 665 10.48 2.70 -17.85
N ALA A 666 9.24 2.31 -17.57
CA ALA A 666 8.56 2.61 -16.32
C ALA A 666 9.30 2.02 -15.11
N ILE A 667 9.69 0.74 -15.20
CA ILE A 667 10.42 0.04 -14.15
C ILE A 667 11.82 0.62 -13.97
N THR A 668 12.53 0.91 -15.07
CA THR A 668 13.92 1.42 -15.00
C THR A 668 14.00 2.82 -14.41
N ARG A 669 12.96 3.66 -14.61
CA ARG A 669 12.90 5.01 -14.05
C ARG A 669 12.47 5.06 -12.59
N ASP A 670 11.89 3.98 -12.06
CA ASP A 670 11.44 3.94 -10.67
C ASP A 670 12.64 4.05 -9.72
N ARG A 671 12.62 5.10 -8.89
CA ARG A 671 13.70 5.35 -7.93
C ARG A 671 13.75 4.30 -6.82
N ALA A 672 12.62 3.70 -6.47
CA ALA A 672 12.53 2.67 -5.44
C ALA A 672 13.23 1.36 -5.87
N LEU A 673 13.39 1.14 -7.17
CA LEU A 673 13.99 -0.08 -7.74
C LEU A 673 15.47 0.09 -8.09
N ARG A 674 16.04 1.27 -7.81
CA ARG A 674 17.47 1.52 -8.02
C ARG A 674 18.27 0.70 -7.01
N GLY A 675 19.05 -0.25 -7.52
CA GLY A 675 19.83 -1.15 -6.66
C GLY A 675 19.24 -2.55 -6.52
N GLU A 676 18.23 -2.92 -7.32
CA GLU A 676 17.76 -4.29 -7.47
C GLU A 676 18.29 -4.93 -8.76
N GLY A 677 19.25 -5.85 -8.65
CA GLY A 677 19.88 -6.45 -9.83
C GLY A 677 18.92 -7.33 -10.63
N LYS A 678 17.96 -7.98 -9.96
CA LYS A 678 16.92 -8.80 -10.58
C LYS A 678 16.06 -8.02 -11.57
N VAL A 679 15.82 -6.73 -11.31
CA VAL A 679 15.06 -5.87 -12.23
C VAL A 679 15.78 -5.75 -13.58
N LEU A 680 17.11 -5.62 -13.57
CA LEU A 680 17.91 -5.53 -14.78
C LEU A 680 17.90 -6.84 -15.57
N THR A 681 18.02 -7.98 -14.87
CA THR A 681 17.92 -9.31 -15.48
C THR A 681 16.53 -9.52 -16.09
N ALA A 682 15.47 -9.07 -15.40
CA ALA A 682 14.10 -9.19 -15.88
C ALA A 682 13.85 -8.36 -17.16
N THR A 683 14.35 -7.12 -17.22
CA THR A 683 14.21 -6.29 -18.43
C THR A 683 14.98 -6.89 -19.61
N GLN A 684 16.16 -7.45 -19.37
CA GLN A 684 16.99 -8.09 -20.41
C GLN A 684 16.36 -9.38 -20.92
N TRP A 685 15.80 -10.20 -20.03
CA TRP A 685 15.03 -11.38 -20.41
C TRP A 685 13.80 -11.02 -21.23
N ALA A 686 13.04 -10.00 -20.80
CA ALA A 686 11.86 -9.50 -21.51
C ALA A 686 12.20 -9.05 -22.94
N GLU A 687 13.25 -8.25 -23.11
CA GLU A 687 13.75 -7.87 -24.44
C GLU A 687 14.16 -9.09 -25.28
N ALA A 688 14.84 -10.06 -24.69
CA ALA A 688 15.28 -11.27 -25.39
C ALA A 688 14.10 -12.10 -25.95
N VAL A 689 13.07 -12.34 -25.12
CA VAL A 689 11.85 -13.04 -25.53
C VAL A 689 11.15 -12.28 -26.66
N LEU A 690 10.95 -10.97 -26.51
CA LEU A 690 10.31 -10.12 -27.51
C LEU A 690 11.02 -10.22 -28.86
N TYR A 691 12.34 -10.01 -28.87
CA TYR A 691 13.11 -9.95 -30.11
C TYR A 691 13.31 -11.33 -30.76
N ASN A 692 13.37 -12.41 -29.99
CA ASN A 692 13.33 -13.77 -30.55
C ASN A 692 11.97 -14.05 -31.21
N GLY A 693 10.87 -13.63 -30.58
CA GLY A 693 9.53 -13.72 -31.16
C GLY A 693 9.41 -12.95 -32.47
N LEU A 694 9.93 -11.71 -32.53
CA LEU A 694 9.92 -10.86 -33.72
C LEU A 694 10.92 -11.30 -34.81
N GLY A 695 11.81 -12.25 -34.52
CA GLY A 695 12.88 -12.69 -35.42
C GLY A 695 14.03 -11.68 -35.57
N ARG A 696 14.20 -10.75 -34.62
CA ARG A 696 15.29 -9.76 -34.59
C ARG A 696 16.46 -10.28 -33.74
N TYR A 697 17.13 -11.32 -34.24
CA TYR A 697 18.03 -12.15 -33.44
C TYR A 697 19.27 -11.42 -32.87
N GLU A 698 19.80 -10.39 -33.54
CA GLU A 698 20.93 -9.62 -32.99
C GLU A 698 20.56 -8.82 -31.75
N GLN A 699 19.36 -8.21 -31.73
CA GLN A 699 18.85 -7.52 -30.55
C GLN A 699 18.53 -8.52 -29.44
N ALA A 700 17.93 -9.66 -29.80
CA ALA A 700 17.67 -10.76 -28.87
C ALA A 700 18.96 -11.28 -28.23
N TYR A 701 20.03 -11.45 -29.01
CA TYR A 701 21.33 -11.91 -28.53
C TYR A 701 21.90 -10.92 -27.53
N ALA A 702 21.94 -9.63 -27.86
CA ALA A 702 22.53 -8.62 -26.99
C ALA A 702 21.79 -8.54 -25.63
N ALA A 703 20.46 -8.67 -25.65
CA ALA A 703 19.64 -8.72 -24.45
C ALA A 703 19.87 -10.02 -23.65
N ALA A 704 19.80 -11.18 -24.32
CA ALA A 704 19.95 -12.50 -23.70
C ALA A 704 21.35 -12.70 -23.11
N GLU A 705 22.40 -12.21 -23.77
CA GLU A 705 23.78 -12.27 -23.27
C GLU A 705 23.95 -11.48 -21.97
N ARG A 706 23.36 -10.28 -21.89
CA ARG A 706 23.36 -9.50 -20.64
C ARG A 706 22.55 -10.19 -19.55
N GLY A 707 21.36 -10.71 -19.89
CA GLY A 707 20.47 -11.39 -18.94
C GLY A 707 21.07 -12.69 -18.38
N ALA A 708 21.79 -13.44 -19.22
CA ALA A 708 22.51 -14.65 -18.81
C ALA A 708 23.85 -14.36 -18.12
N GLY A 709 24.23 -13.09 -17.96
CA GLY A 709 25.53 -12.67 -17.45
C GLY A 709 25.75 -12.97 -15.96
N ASN A 710 24.72 -13.36 -15.21
CA ASN A 710 24.83 -13.75 -13.80
C ASN A 710 24.11 -15.08 -13.51
N PRO A 711 24.76 -16.24 -13.77
CA PRO A 711 24.14 -17.56 -13.58
C PRO A 711 23.69 -17.86 -12.14
N GLN A 712 24.34 -17.26 -11.13
CA GLN A 712 24.03 -17.47 -9.72
C GLN A 712 22.66 -16.92 -9.31
N GLU A 713 22.06 -16.03 -10.11
CA GLU A 713 20.70 -15.52 -9.87
C GLU A 713 19.62 -16.59 -10.10
N LEU A 714 19.93 -17.62 -10.90
CA LEU A 714 18.97 -18.62 -11.39
C LEU A 714 17.75 -17.94 -12.05
N GLY A 715 16.61 -18.64 -12.11
CA GLY A 715 15.34 -18.10 -12.60
C GLY A 715 15.47 -17.41 -13.97
N LEU A 716 15.22 -16.09 -14.02
CA LEU A 716 15.25 -15.29 -15.25
C LEU A 716 16.61 -15.28 -15.95
N SER A 717 17.72 -15.49 -15.22
CA SER A 717 19.05 -15.65 -15.83
C SER A 717 19.17 -16.98 -16.58
N THR A 718 18.63 -18.07 -16.01
CA THR A 718 18.52 -19.38 -16.67
C THR A 718 17.62 -19.27 -17.91
N TRP A 719 16.51 -18.54 -17.82
CA TRP A 719 15.62 -18.31 -18.98
C TRP A 719 16.26 -17.44 -20.05
N SER A 720 17.04 -16.44 -19.67
CA SER A 720 17.86 -15.66 -20.61
C SER A 720 18.88 -16.55 -21.32
N THR A 721 19.40 -17.58 -20.66
CA THR A 721 20.28 -18.58 -21.30
C THR A 721 19.53 -19.39 -22.36
N ALA A 722 18.27 -19.76 -22.11
CA ALA A 722 17.42 -20.41 -23.12
C ALA A 722 17.18 -19.50 -24.34
N GLU A 723 16.89 -18.21 -24.12
CA GLU A 723 16.78 -17.23 -25.20
C GLU A 723 18.09 -17.03 -25.97
N LEU A 724 19.22 -17.08 -25.26
CA LEU A 724 20.56 -16.90 -25.83
C LEU A 724 20.91 -18.02 -26.81
N VAL A 725 20.49 -19.28 -26.57
CA VAL A 725 20.74 -20.39 -27.50
C VAL A 725 20.14 -20.09 -28.87
N GLU A 726 18.86 -19.72 -28.89
CA GLU A 726 18.16 -19.41 -30.14
C GLU A 726 18.76 -18.19 -30.82
N ALA A 727 18.95 -17.09 -30.07
CA ALA A 727 19.48 -15.86 -30.62
C ALA A 727 20.89 -16.03 -31.17
N ALA A 728 21.76 -16.77 -30.48
CA ALA A 728 23.13 -17.04 -30.93
C ALA A 728 23.17 -17.96 -32.16
N ALA A 729 22.36 -19.04 -32.17
CA ALA A 729 22.28 -19.95 -33.32
C ALA A 729 21.79 -19.21 -34.57
N ARG A 730 20.79 -18.32 -34.43
CA ARG A 730 20.22 -17.56 -35.55
C ARG A 730 21.06 -16.36 -35.99
N SER A 731 21.95 -15.87 -35.13
CA SER A 731 22.89 -14.79 -35.45
C SER A 731 24.25 -15.29 -35.92
N GLY A 732 24.40 -16.58 -36.23
CA GLY A 732 25.64 -17.15 -36.75
C GLY A 732 26.77 -17.24 -35.72
N ARG A 733 26.45 -17.46 -34.44
CA ARG A 733 27.40 -17.60 -33.33
C ARG A 733 27.35 -19.01 -32.72
N PRO A 734 27.73 -20.07 -33.46
CA PRO A 734 27.54 -21.46 -33.06
C PRO A 734 28.26 -21.81 -31.74
N ASP A 735 29.48 -21.30 -31.52
CA ASP A 735 30.24 -21.58 -30.29
C ASP A 735 29.53 -21.03 -29.04
N ARG A 736 28.93 -19.83 -29.15
CA ARG A 736 28.16 -19.23 -28.05
C ARG A 736 26.85 -19.96 -27.83
N ALA A 737 26.18 -20.39 -28.89
CA ALA A 737 24.97 -21.22 -28.80
C ALA A 737 25.27 -22.56 -28.13
N ALA A 738 26.36 -23.22 -28.51
CA ALA A 738 26.80 -24.49 -27.93
C ALA A 738 27.16 -24.36 -26.45
N ALA A 739 27.88 -23.31 -26.07
CA ALA A 739 28.20 -23.03 -24.67
C ALA A 739 26.93 -22.77 -23.83
N ALA A 740 25.96 -22.02 -24.36
CA ALA A 740 24.69 -21.77 -23.67
C ALA A 740 23.85 -23.05 -23.54
N ALA A 741 23.77 -23.87 -24.59
CA ALA A 741 23.04 -25.13 -24.59
C ALA A 741 23.68 -26.17 -23.64
N GLY A 742 25.03 -26.23 -23.59
CA GLY A 742 25.75 -27.09 -22.65
C GLY A 742 25.41 -26.78 -21.20
N ARG A 743 25.39 -25.49 -20.83
CA ARG A 743 24.98 -25.06 -19.47
C ARG A 743 23.53 -25.44 -19.16
N LEU A 744 22.61 -25.30 -20.12
CA LEU A 744 21.22 -25.74 -19.92
C LEU A 744 21.12 -27.26 -19.77
N ASP A 745 21.92 -28.05 -20.49
CA ASP A 745 21.93 -29.51 -20.36
C ASP A 745 22.44 -29.95 -19.00
N GLU A 746 23.49 -29.31 -18.47
CA GLU A 746 23.99 -29.54 -17.10
C GLU A 746 22.90 -29.29 -16.04
N LEU A 747 22.23 -28.14 -16.13
CA LEU A 747 21.11 -27.80 -15.23
C LEU A 747 19.94 -28.78 -15.39
N ALA A 748 19.60 -29.15 -16.62
CA ALA A 748 18.48 -30.02 -16.92
C ALA A 748 18.70 -31.45 -16.43
N ARG A 749 19.91 -32.00 -16.56
CA ARG A 749 20.26 -33.32 -16.04
C ARG A 749 20.23 -33.36 -14.52
N ALA A 750 20.70 -32.30 -13.87
CA ALA A 750 20.62 -32.16 -12.42
C ALA A 750 19.16 -32.08 -11.93
N ALA A 751 18.33 -31.27 -12.60
CA ALA A 751 16.91 -31.15 -12.31
C ALA A 751 16.15 -32.46 -12.53
N GLY A 752 16.38 -33.12 -13.67
CA GLY A 752 15.75 -34.39 -14.03
C GLY A 752 14.24 -34.31 -14.28
N THR A 753 13.65 -33.12 -14.38
CA THR A 753 12.22 -32.94 -14.67
C THR A 753 11.97 -32.92 -16.18
N ASP A 754 10.78 -33.34 -16.61
CA ASP A 754 10.40 -33.32 -18.03
C ASP A 754 10.44 -31.89 -18.60
N TRP A 755 10.16 -30.87 -17.79
CA TRP A 755 10.31 -29.47 -18.17
C TRP A 755 11.76 -29.11 -18.50
N ALA A 756 12.70 -29.44 -17.61
CA ALA A 756 14.10 -29.12 -17.79
C ALA A 756 14.73 -29.90 -18.96
N LEU A 757 14.51 -31.22 -18.99
CA LEU A 757 15.03 -32.10 -20.03
C LEU A 757 14.47 -31.76 -21.42
N GLY A 758 13.17 -31.46 -21.52
CA GLY A 758 12.57 -31.02 -22.77
C GLY A 758 13.10 -29.68 -23.26
N THR A 759 13.36 -28.74 -22.34
CA THR A 759 13.98 -27.44 -22.68
C THR A 759 15.43 -27.63 -23.16
N SER A 760 16.22 -28.48 -22.50
CA SER A 760 17.58 -28.82 -22.93
C SER A 760 17.58 -29.50 -24.30
N ALA A 761 16.71 -30.49 -24.53
CA ALA A 761 16.61 -31.16 -25.82
C ALA A 761 16.31 -30.16 -26.95
N CYS A 762 15.40 -29.21 -26.71
CA CYS A 762 15.10 -28.14 -27.67
C CYS A 762 16.30 -27.21 -27.93
N ALA A 763 17.07 -26.87 -26.90
CA ALA A 763 18.29 -26.06 -27.04
C ALA A 763 19.37 -26.80 -27.85
N ARG A 764 19.61 -28.07 -27.52
CA ARG A 764 20.59 -28.93 -28.19
C ARG A 764 20.21 -29.23 -29.64
N ALA A 765 18.93 -29.33 -29.95
CA ALA A 765 18.45 -29.51 -31.32
C ALA A 765 18.84 -28.33 -32.24
N GLN A 766 18.90 -27.11 -31.71
CA GLN A 766 19.23 -25.91 -32.50
C GLN A 766 20.70 -25.79 -32.89
N ILE A 767 21.58 -26.53 -32.21
CA ILE A 767 23.02 -26.59 -32.49
C ILE A 767 23.43 -27.92 -33.14
N SER A 768 22.45 -28.77 -33.46
CA SER A 768 22.65 -30.07 -34.09
C SER A 768 22.13 -30.06 -35.53
N GLU A 769 22.55 -31.04 -36.32
CA GLU A 769 22.11 -31.21 -37.71
C GLU A 769 21.59 -32.64 -37.96
N GLY A 770 20.88 -32.82 -39.08
CA GLY A 770 20.41 -34.14 -39.54
C GLY A 770 19.56 -34.91 -38.53
N THR A 771 19.79 -36.23 -38.44
CA THR A 771 19.00 -37.14 -37.60
C THR A 771 19.12 -36.84 -36.11
N ALA A 772 20.26 -36.31 -35.66
CA ALA A 772 20.47 -35.94 -34.26
C ALA A 772 19.57 -34.76 -33.86
N ALA A 773 19.48 -33.73 -34.71
CA ALA A 773 18.58 -32.61 -34.49
C ALA A 773 17.10 -33.05 -34.42
N GLU A 774 16.68 -33.92 -35.34
CA GLU A 774 15.32 -34.43 -35.37
C GLU A 774 14.94 -35.21 -34.10
N GLN A 775 15.82 -36.10 -33.63
CA GLN A 775 15.60 -36.86 -32.41
C GLN A 775 15.44 -35.95 -31.20
N LEU A 776 16.28 -34.93 -31.08
CA LEU A 776 16.23 -33.96 -29.99
C LEU A 776 14.97 -33.09 -30.03
N TYR A 777 14.50 -32.66 -31.21
CA TYR A 777 13.22 -31.95 -31.31
C TYR A 777 12.03 -32.83 -30.90
N ARG A 778 12.02 -34.10 -31.31
CA ARG A 778 10.96 -35.05 -30.92
C ARG A 778 10.99 -35.31 -29.42
N GLU A 779 12.17 -35.52 -28.84
CA GLU A 779 12.34 -35.64 -27.39
C GLU A 779 11.83 -34.40 -26.66
N ALA A 780 12.17 -33.20 -27.13
CA ALA A 780 11.69 -31.95 -26.55
C ALA A 780 10.16 -31.87 -26.53
N ILE A 781 9.51 -32.21 -27.65
CA ILE A 781 8.04 -32.20 -27.77
C ILE A 781 7.40 -33.27 -26.88
N GLU A 782 7.96 -34.47 -26.82
CA GLU A 782 7.47 -35.56 -25.97
C GLU A 782 7.53 -35.20 -24.49
N ARG A 783 8.70 -34.73 -24.04
CA ARG A 783 8.95 -34.33 -22.64
C ARG A 783 8.07 -33.16 -22.24
N LEU A 784 8.09 -32.06 -22.99
CA LEU A 784 7.24 -30.89 -22.71
C LEU A 784 5.74 -31.23 -22.82
N GLY A 785 5.37 -32.19 -23.67
CA GLY A 785 4.00 -32.70 -23.80
C GLY A 785 3.44 -33.31 -22.53
N ARG A 786 4.30 -33.92 -21.68
CA ARG A 786 3.93 -34.49 -20.37
C ARG A 786 3.73 -33.45 -19.27
N THR A 787 4.15 -32.21 -19.51
CA THR A 787 4.04 -31.10 -18.54
C THR A 787 2.89 -30.17 -18.90
N GLU A 788 2.51 -29.29 -17.98
CA GLU A 788 1.62 -28.16 -18.27
C GLU A 788 2.35 -26.95 -18.89
N VAL A 789 3.65 -27.03 -19.20
CA VAL A 789 4.44 -25.91 -19.76
C VAL A 789 4.16 -25.74 -21.26
N ARG A 790 2.98 -25.21 -21.58
CA ARG A 790 2.50 -25.15 -22.97
C ARG A 790 3.23 -24.14 -23.84
N VAL A 791 3.74 -23.04 -23.27
CA VAL A 791 4.43 -22.01 -24.06
C VAL A 791 5.71 -22.57 -24.71
N LEU A 792 6.48 -23.37 -23.97
CA LEU A 792 7.70 -23.99 -24.48
C LEU A 792 7.41 -25.15 -25.43
N LEU A 793 6.36 -25.94 -25.17
CA LEU A 793 5.91 -26.99 -26.10
C LEU A 793 5.56 -26.41 -27.48
N ALA A 794 4.81 -25.32 -27.50
CA ALA A 794 4.44 -24.65 -28.74
C ALA A 794 5.67 -24.07 -29.46
N ARG A 795 6.62 -23.52 -28.70
CA ARG A 795 7.90 -23.02 -29.24
C ARG A 795 8.80 -24.15 -29.78
N ALA A 796 8.85 -25.31 -29.13
CA ALA A 796 9.60 -26.47 -29.63
C ALA A 796 9.03 -26.96 -30.98
N ARG A 797 7.70 -27.00 -31.12
CA ARG A 797 7.04 -27.32 -32.40
C ARG A 797 7.34 -26.29 -33.49
N LEU A 798 7.33 -24.99 -33.15
CA LEU A 798 7.74 -23.93 -34.08
C LEU A 798 9.16 -24.16 -34.59
N LEU A 799 10.12 -24.35 -33.69
CA LEU A 799 11.53 -24.54 -34.05
C LEU A 799 11.76 -25.83 -34.86
N TYR A 800 11.10 -26.92 -34.50
CA TYR A 800 11.17 -28.18 -35.25
C TYR A 800 10.58 -28.03 -36.66
N GLY A 801 9.43 -27.37 -36.79
CA GLY A 801 8.81 -27.09 -38.07
C GLY A 801 9.67 -26.21 -38.99
N GLU A 802 10.31 -25.18 -38.42
CA GLU A 802 11.28 -24.35 -39.14
C GLU A 802 12.50 -25.13 -39.62
N TRP A 803 13.00 -26.06 -38.80
CA TRP A 803 14.10 -26.94 -39.16
C TRP A 803 13.69 -27.91 -40.29
N LEU A 804 12.54 -28.59 -40.16
CA LEU A 804 12.00 -29.49 -41.19
C LEU A 804 11.82 -28.79 -42.54
N ARG A 805 11.41 -27.52 -42.53
CA ARG A 805 11.30 -26.71 -43.75
C ARG A 805 12.67 -26.52 -44.41
N ARG A 806 13.73 -26.24 -43.64
CA ARG A 806 15.10 -26.09 -44.18
C ARG A 806 15.63 -27.39 -44.75
N GLU A 807 15.27 -28.53 -44.16
CA GLU A 807 15.56 -29.88 -44.68
C GLU A 807 14.70 -30.27 -45.90
N GLY A 808 13.82 -29.38 -46.40
CA GLY A 808 12.97 -29.65 -47.56
C GLY A 808 11.75 -30.54 -47.29
N ARG A 809 11.51 -30.95 -46.03
CA ARG A 809 10.41 -31.84 -45.61
C ARG A 809 9.12 -31.06 -45.37
N ARG A 810 8.56 -30.51 -46.45
CA ARG A 810 7.42 -29.57 -46.41
C ARG A 810 6.15 -30.12 -45.75
N VAL A 811 5.85 -31.41 -45.91
CA VAL A 811 4.64 -32.03 -45.33
C VAL A 811 4.76 -32.12 -43.81
N ASP A 812 5.87 -32.66 -43.32
CA ASP A 812 6.14 -32.81 -41.89
C ASP A 812 6.28 -31.44 -41.21
N ALA A 813 6.92 -30.48 -41.88
CA ALA A 813 7.02 -29.10 -41.41
C ALA A 813 5.62 -28.50 -41.19
N ARG A 814 4.69 -28.78 -42.09
CA ARG A 814 3.31 -28.27 -42.04
C ARG A 814 2.57 -28.73 -40.80
N GLU A 815 2.67 -30.01 -40.45
CA GLU A 815 2.05 -30.56 -39.24
C GLU A 815 2.52 -29.82 -37.98
N GLN A 816 3.84 -29.67 -37.83
CA GLN A 816 4.43 -29.04 -36.64
C GLN A 816 4.14 -27.53 -36.58
N LEU A 817 4.27 -26.83 -37.70
CA LEU A 817 4.03 -25.39 -37.78
C LEU A 817 2.55 -25.05 -37.59
N SER A 818 1.62 -25.86 -38.10
CA SER A 818 0.18 -25.65 -37.89
C SER A 818 -0.20 -25.85 -36.43
N GLY A 819 0.32 -26.91 -35.79
CA GLY A 819 0.14 -27.12 -34.35
C GLY A 819 0.74 -25.99 -33.50
N ALA A 820 1.90 -25.46 -33.89
CA ALA A 820 2.51 -24.30 -33.23
C ALA A 820 1.69 -23.02 -33.43
N PHE A 821 1.28 -22.73 -34.67
CA PHE A 821 0.47 -21.55 -35.01
C PHE A 821 -0.84 -21.54 -34.23
N GLU A 822 -1.55 -22.67 -34.18
CA GLU A 822 -2.81 -22.77 -33.45
C GLU A 822 -2.60 -22.55 -31.94
N ALA A 823 -1.62 -23.22 -31.33
CA ALA A 823 -1.33 -23.10 -29.91
C ALA A 823 -0.91 -21.67 -29.53
N LEU A 824 0.06 -21.08 -30.25
CA LEU A 824 0.57 -19.74 -29.98
C LEU A 824 -0.51 -18.66 -30.21
N SER A 825 -1.32 -18.80 -31.26
CA SER A 825 -2.44 -17.88 -31.52
C SER A 825 -3.50 -17.95 -30.42
N ARG A 826 -3.81 -19.16 -29.93
CA ARG A 826 -4.79 -19.37 -28.85
C ARG A 826 -4.31 -18.77 -27.53
N MET A 827 -3.02 -18.91 -27.22
CA MET A 827 -2.41 -18.28 -26.04
C MET A 827 -2.38 -16.75 -26.17
N GLY A 828 -2.22 -16.21 -27.39
CA GLY A 828 -1.97 -14.79 -27.60
C GLY A 828 -0.48 -14.44 -27.65
N ALA A 829 0.37 -15.41 -28.01
CA ALA A 829 1.80 -15.20 -28.25
C ALA A 829 2.05 -14.68 -29.68
N GLU A 830 1.57 -13.46 -29.97
CA GLU A 830 1.32 -12.98 -31.34
C GLU A 830 2.59 -12.96 -32.20
N ALA A 831 3.74 -12.54 -31.67
CA ALA A 831 4.99 -12.50 -32.43
C ALA A 831 5.46 -13.90 -32.88
N PHE A 832 5.41 -14.89 -31.99
CA PHE A 832 5.76 -16.27 -32.32
C PHE A 832 4.73 -16.91 -33.24
N ALA A 833 3.44 -16.63 -33.07
CA ALA A 833 2.38 -17.10 -33.95
C ALA A 833 2.57 -16.54 -35.38
N GLU A 834 2.86 -15.26 -35.51
CA GLU A 834 3.14 -14.60 -36.78
C GLU A 834 4.38 -15.21 -37.47
N ARG A 835 5.41 -15.55 -36.70
CA ARG A 835 6.57 -16.29 -37.21
C ARG A 835 6.19 -17.68 -37.74
N ALA A 836 5.41 -18.46 -36.99
CA ALA A 836 4.89 -19.75 -37.44
C ALA A 836 4.08 -19.62 -38.75
N ARG A 837 3.25 -18.57 -38.85
CA ARG A 837 2.44 -18.26 -40.03
C ARG A 837 3.29 -17.99 -41.28
N ARG A 838 4.36 -17.20 -41.17
CA ARG A 838 5.28 -16.92 -42.29
C ARG A 838 5.96 -18.19 -42.79
N GLU A 839 6.35 -19.05 -41.86
CA GLU A 839 6.97 -20.34 -42.16
C GLU A 839 5.99 -21.30 -42.84
N LEU A 840 4.72 -21.34 -42.42
CA LEU A 840 3.64 -22.09 -43.10
C LEU A 840 3.39 -21.61 -44.52
N GLN A 841 3.32 -20.30 -44.73
CA GLN A 841 3.14 -19.72 -46.06
C GLN A 841 4.27 -20.11 -47.02
N ALA A 842 5.50 -20.19 -46.53
CA ALA A 842 6.65 -20.64 -47.30
C ALA A 842 6.55 -22.13 -47.72
N THR A 843 5.67 -22.94 -47.10
CA THR A 843 5.40 -24.33 -47.52
C THR A 843 4.31 -24.46 -48.60
N GLY A 844 3.71 -23.33 -49.01
CA GLY A 844 2.62 -23.26 -50.00
C GLY A 844 1.21 -23.25 -49.41
N GLU A 845 1.05 -23.17 -48.09
CA GLU A 845 -0.26 -23.16 -47.43
C GLU A 845 -0.79 -21.72 -47.24
N THR A 846 -2.07 -21.50 -47.57
CA THR A 846 -2.73 -20.20 -47.37
C THR A 846 -3.44 -20.17 -46.02
N VAL A 847 -2.70 -19.80 -44.98
CA VAL A 847 -3.26 -19.57 -43.64
C VAL A 847 -3.89 -18.18 -43.59
N ARG A 848 -5.22 -18.11 -43.50
CA ARG A 848 -5.94 -16.84 -43.24
C ARG A 848 -5.72 -16.44 -41.78
N PRO A 849 -5.48 -15.14 -41.49
CA PRO A 849 -5.47 -14.67 -40.10
C PRO A 849 -6.81 -15.00 -39.47
N ARG A 850 -6.81 -15.76 -38.37
CA ARG A 850 -7.98 -15.80 -37.50
C ARG A 850 -7.96 -14.47 -36.78
N ALA A 851 -8.77 -13.52 -37.24
CA ALA A 851 -9.03 -12.31 -36.49
C ALA A 851 -9.59 -12.76 -35.14
N VAL A 852 -8.77 -12.69 -34.09
CA VAL A 852 -9.29 -12.74 -32.72
C VAL A 852 -10.29 -11.60 -32.68
N ALA A 853 -11.58 -11.93 -32.60
CA ALA A 853 -12.63 -10.93 -32.64
C ALA A 853 -12.31 -9.86 -31.57
N PRO A 854 -12.44 -8.57 -31.90
CA PRO A 854 -12.06 -7.47 -31.02
C PRO A 854 -13.09 -7.25 -29.92
N VAL A 855 -13.57 -8.31 -29.25
CA VAL A 855 -14.45 -8.18 -28.09
C VAL A 855 -13.63 -7.67 -26.89
N ALA A 856 -12.34 -8.03 -26.82
CA ALA A 856 -11.40 -7.48 -25.85
C ALA A 856 -11.14 -5.97 -26.01
N SER A 857 -11.46 -5.36 -27.16
CA SER A 857 -11.24 -3.93 -27.39
C SER A 857 -12.43 -3.03 -27.02
N VAL A 858 -13.56 -3.60 -26.56
CA VAL A 858 -14.75 -2.81 -26.17
C VAL A 858 -14.74 -2.51 -24.67
N LEU A 859 -14.27 -3.47 -23.85
CA LEU A 859 -14.21 -3.34 -22.40
C LEU A 859 -12.85 -2.77 -21.96
N THR A 860 -12.85 -1.92 -20.95
CA THR A 860 -11.61 -1.52 -20.27
C THR A 860 -11.03 -2.70 -19.48
N ALA A 861 -9.75 -2.65 -19.09
CA ALA A 861 -9.11 -3.71 -18.28
C ALA A 861 -9.90 -4.03 -17.00
N GLN A 862 -10.38 -2.99 -16.31
CA GLN A 862 -11.20 -3.12 -15.11
C GLN A 862 -12.59 -3.73 -15.40
N GLU A 863 -13.25 -3.30 -16.49
CA GLU A 863 -14.54 -3.87 -16.90
C GLU A 863 -14.41 -5.35 -17.31
N ALA A 864 -13.35 -5.71 -18.03
CA ALA A 864 -13.07 -7.09 -18.41
C ALA A 864 -12.80 -7.98 -17.20
N GLN A 865 -12.08 -7.48 -16.20
CA GLN A 865 -11.85 -8.19 -14.95
C GLN A 865 -13.15 -8.41 -14.16
N ILE A 866 -13.97 -7.37 -13.99
CA ILE A 866 -15.27 -7.46 -13.32
C ILE A 866 -16.19 -8.44 -14.05
N ALA A 867 -16.23 -8.39 -15.39
CA ALA A 867 -17.01 -9.32 -16.21
C ALA A 867 -16.56 -10.77 -15.98
N ARG A 868 -15.25 -11.04 -15.91
CA ARG A 868 -14.72 -12.39 -15.68
C ARG A 868 -15.09 -12.94 -14.32
N LEU A 869 -14.86 -12.17 -13.25
CA LEU A 869 -15.25 -12.59 -11.89
C LEU A 869 -16.75 -12.81 -11.79
N ALA A 870 -17.56 -11.97 -12.45
CA ALA A 870 -19.00 -12.14 -12.52
C ALA A 870 -19.42 -13.40 -13.31
N GLY A 871 -18.71 -13.71 -14.39
CA GLY A 871 -18.90 -14.93 -15.19
C GLY A 871 -18.48 -16.21 -14.46
N ALA A 872 -17.53 -16.10 -13.51
CA ALA A 872 -17.11 -17.17 -12.62
C ALA A 872 -18.07 -17.42 -11.44
N GLY A 873 -19.12 -16.60 -11.29
CA GLY A 873 -20.19 -16.80 -10.31
C GLY A 873 -20.04 -16.03 -9.00
N LEU A 874 -18.96 -15.25 -8.83
CA LEU A 874 -18.80 -14.37 -7.66
C LEU A 874 -19.94 -13.35 -7.63
N THR A 875 -20.36 -12.92 -6.45
CA THR A 875 -21.35 -11.88 -6.18
C THR A 875 -20.72 -10.48 -6.24
N ASN A 876 -21.52 -9.42 -6.34
CA ASN A 876 -20.96 -8.05 -6.34
C ASN A 876 -20.14 -7.72 -5.08
N PRO A 877 -20.55 -8.14 -3.86
CA PRO A 877 -19.71 -7.99 -2.66
C PRO A 877 -18.39 -8.75 -2.72
N GLU A 878 -18.36 -9.97 -3.25
CA GLU A 878 -17.13 -10.76 -3.40
C GLU A 878 -16.17 -10.12 -4.43
N ILE A 879 -16.70 -9.64 -5.55
CA ILE A 879 -15.91 -8.90 -6.55
C ILE A 879 -15.38 -7.59 -5.96
N GLY A 880 -16.22 -6.86 -5.22
CA GLY A 880 -15.82 -5.63 -4.54
C GLY A 880 -14.69 -5.88 -3.54
N ALA A 881 -14.77 -6.99 -2.80
CA ALA A 881 -13.73 -7.40 -1.88
C ALA A 881 -12.40 -7.72 -2.56
N GLN A 882 -12.43 -8.45 -3.68
CA GLN A 882 -11.22 -8.81 -4.42
C GLN A 882 -10.58 -7.62 -5.15
N LEU A 883 -11.39 -6.66 -5.62
CA LEU A 883 -10.91 -5.52 -6.43
C LEU A 883 -10.79 -4.21 -5.66
N PHE A 884 -11.07 -4.19 -4.36
CA PHE A 884 -11.07 -2.98 -3.52
C PHE A 884 -12.04 -1.92 -4.02
N LEU A 885 -13.25 -2.35 -4.40
CA LEU A 885 -14.34 -1.50 -4.88
C LEU A 885 -15.58 -1.73 -4.02
N SER A 886 -16.48 -0.74 -3.95
CA SER A 886 -17.78 -0.98 -3.34
C SER A 886 -18.62 -1.94 -4.21
N PRO A 887 -19.58 -2.68 -3.63
CA PRO A 887 -20.53 -3.48 -4.40
C PRO A 887 -21.32 -2.67 -5.45
N HIS A 888 -21.60 -1.39 -5.16
CA HIS A 888 -22.27 -0.47 -6.08
C HIS A 888 -21.40 -0.08 -7.28
N THR A 889 -20.11 0.17 -7.05
CA THR A 889 -19.17 0.45 -8.13
C THR A 889 -19.02 -0.77 -9.05
N VAL A 890 -18.99 -1.97 -8.49
CA VAL A 890 -19.02 -3.22 -9.29
C VAL A 890 -20.30 -3.30 -10.14
N GLU A 891 -21.46 -3.01 -9.54
CA GLU A 891 -22.73 -2.99 -10.26
C GLU A 891 -22.73 -1.97 -11.41
N TRP A 892 -22.20 -0.78 -11.18
CA TRP A 892 -22.06 0.27 -12.19
C TRP A 892 -21.19 -0.17 -13.37
N HIS A 893 -20.04 -0.80 -13.11
CA HIS A 893 -19.20 -1.37 -14.17
C HIS A 893 -19.93 -2.50 -14.91
N LEU A 894 -20.66 -3.36 -14.21
CA LEU A 894 -21.44 -4.43 -14.85
C LEU A 894 -22.53 -3.87 -15.78
N ARG A 895 -23.20 -2.77 -15.42
CA ARG A 895 -24.16 -2.11 -16.33
C ARG A 895 -23.49 -1.61 -17.60
N LYS A 896 -22.28 -1.05 -17.51
CA LYS A 896 -21.48 -0.67 -18.68
C LYS A 896 -21.07 -1.88 -19.51
N VAL A 897 -20.63 -2.96 -18.87
CA VAL A 897 -20.31 -4.23 -19.53
C VAL A 897 -21.53 -4.76 -20.28
N PHE A 898 -22.72 -4.73 -19.67
CA PHE A 898 -23.96 -5.16 -20.31
C PHE A 898 -24.29 -4.34 -21.55
N ALA A 899 -24.20 -3.02 -21.44
CA ALA A 899 -24.42 -2.12 -22.57
C ALA A 899 -23.39 -2.34 -23.70
N LYS A 900 -22.12 -2.51 -23.35
CA LYS A 900 -21.02 -2.71 -24.31
C LYS A 900 -21.05 -4.08 -25.00
N LEU A 901 -21.46 -5.13 -24.30
CA LEU A 901 -21.57 -6.49 -24.82
C LEU A 901 -22.96 -6.78 -25.43
N GLY A 902 -23.93 -5.88 -25.28
CA GLY A 902 -25.30 -6.06 -25.78
C GLY A 902 -26.06 -7.19 -25.05
N ILE A 903 -25.75 -7.44 -23.78
CA ILE A 903 -26.39 -8.50 -22.98
C ILE A 903 -27.34 -7.92 -21.93
N ALA A 904 -28.37 -8.68 -21.57
CA ALA A 904 -29.42 -8.23 -20.64
C ALA A 904 -29.24 -8.78 -19.21
N SER A 905 -28.41 -9.81 -19.01
CA SER A 905 -28.28 -10.46 -17.71
C SER A 905 -26.88 -11.02 -17.43
N ARG A 906 -26.54 -11.11 -16.14
CA ARG A 906 -25.28 -11.68 -15.64
C ARG A 906 -25.02 -13.11 -16.17
N LYS A 907 -26.07 -13.91 -16.32
CA LYS A 907 -25.97 -15.31 -16.80
C LYS A 907 -25.43 -15.39 -18.23
N GLN A 908 -25.59 -14.33 -19.03
CA GLN A 908 -25.11 -14.27 -20.41
C GLN A 908 -23.63 -13.91 -20.50
N ILE A 909 -23.01 -13.34 -19.45
CA ILE A 909 -21.60 -12.91 -19.47
C ILE A 909 -20.68 -14.07 -19.87
N ARG A 910 -20.86 -15.25 -19.27
CA ARG A 910 -20.00 -16.42 -19.52
C ARG A 910 -20.05 -16.89 -20.98
N ALA A 911 -21.21 -16.75 -21.64
CA ALA A 911 -21.39 -17.12 -23.05
C ALA A 911 -20.91 -16.03 -24.02
N SER A 912 -20.76 -14.79 -23.55
CA SER A 912 -20.34 -13.63 -24.36
C SER A 912 -18.86 -13.29 -24.20
N LEU A 913 -18.17 -13.82 -23.19
CA LEU A 913 -16.72 -13.72 -23.04
C LEU A 913 -16.02 -14.76 -23.95
N PRO A 914 -14.97 -14.40 -24.70
CA PRO A 914 -14.16 -15.35 -25.47
C PRO A 914 -13.65 -16.52 -24.61
N GLU A 915 -13.46 -17.71 -25.20
CA GLU A 915 -13.04 -18.93 -24.48
C GLU A 915 -11.73 -18.80 -23.68
N GLY A 916 -10.87 -17.81 -23.99
CA GLY A 916 -9.66 -17.48 -23.21
C GLY A 916 -9.86 -16.46 -22.07
N MET A 917 -11.05 -15.89 -21.93
CA MET A 917 -11.47 -15.01 -20.83
C MET A 917 -12.39 -15.69 -19.82
N ALA A 918 -13.01 -16.83 -20.17
CA ALA A 918 -13.76 -17.61 -19.18
C ALA A 918 -12.78 -18.22 -18.17
N ALA A 919 -13.01 -18.01 -16.87
CA ALA A 919 -12.26 -18.72 -15.84
C ALA A 919 -12.48 -20.23 -16.04
N THR A 920 -11.41 -20.97 -16.34
CA THR A 920 -11.38 -22.41 -16.08
C THR A 920 -11.52 -22.58 -14.58
N ALA A 921 -12.54 -23.33 -14.18
CA ALA A 921 -12.87 -23.62 -12.79
C ALA A 921 -11.71 -24.25 -12.03
#